data_AF-A0A7X8ATI3-F1
#
_entry.id   AF-A0A7X8ATI3-F1
#
_cell.length_a   1.000
_cell.length_b   1.000
_cell.length_c   1.000
_cell.angle_alpha   90.00
_cell.angle_beta   90.00
_cell.angle_gamma   90.00
#
_symmetry.space_group_name_H-M   'P 1'
#
loop_
_entity.id
_entity.type
_entity.pdbx_description
1 polymer ?
#
loop_
_entity_poly.entity_id
_entity_poly.type
_entity_poly.pdbx_seq_one_letter_code
_entity_poly.pdbx_strand_id
1 'polypeptide(L)'
;MCKKISFWFVIQLVICIILQSFLGISLFSVEKVHAAPGIELIKNGDFIFQSDYWRFKYNSVSGADAYNIVASKNFATSTVIGIKNTGFYHWAVQLIQDDIPLKKSYKYVLTFDASSTVPRKIVVELRNPVTNEEYFSKVESLDTKNKKYRLEFIMESADDSKAQLVFNMGSVENQIIDNFHEILISKVSLKEMDKSKPKETDEDVEIQSNLVLSRTVKEQVEYGKTENMKIAQEGSFLIPFSSKSKKSREIVLALDNSGAFNSYSEKVNSPFNYGIYASERLNFQGLDAYINGSTYSKDFIDRTSEITITGTCASFTHYIEGKYDINEIKTITEPVEMPQFYGSLVAEAEANAQVFDPEDFPKDAAVPMPGQPEVHIRYEPSQNNFRIVANKKSTFYIDSSMYFKGNLVISLDDIVIKNTSGGFLVADGDISIQGNNLSPAGPDDKIFVYSIGGNIRFQTTYSTLNGIAYAPGNATNPYGGNVIFQGINNSIYGSLAAKNVSFEGHATQFNYGLEGIAEVIEEHFQSFYNANLIRKTAKDLVDNLTGTNTKMGIIQYADSANDNDFTLYDLSVESNSQLLKDKIDAFDFGASGESNMGDALRRANYMLKGPGSGEDSLKQIIMLSGSAPNKWTSSNAEKTMPKLDDGSAIYLAGDGTADSDGSSLAYAKTVGKMANENNIETVFVNFSQDNIEEKLEQVAIFSGAKEVLNTGKHFYSASSASEIEDIFEIIAFSVSEEVSGLLLADIEYEAVLPEGVFVLEALEDMEVTIVEIGGVQRSKVKGTIKNVELSSPDGIEYTVPEHSFNLKVRFSKPGEIVFSGDDEVLRYIFKVTGINGEDTTKTVEETFGDLIVNVIMTIDIS
;
A
#
# COMPACT_ATOMS: atom_id res chain seq x y z
N MET A 1 42.82 -53.24 -12.72
CA MET A 1 41.99 -54.31 -12.16
C MET A 1 40.56 -54.06 -12.63
N CYS A 2 40.01 -55.02 -13.36
CA CYS A 2 38.73 -54.96 -14.07
C CYS A 2 37.49 -54.85 -13.17
N LYS A 3 36.45 -54.20 -13.73
CA LYS A 3 35.02 -54.53 -13.69
C LYS A 3 34.35 -54.77 -12.32
N LYS A 4 33.38 -53.91 -12.01
CA LYS A 4 31.97 -54.26 -11.75
C LYS A 4 31.14 -52.98 -11.59
N ILE A 5 30.78 -52.34 -12.71
CA ILE A 5 29.60 -51.47 -12.71
C ILE A 5 28.39 -52.40 -12.71
N SER A 6 27.58 -52.25 -11.68
CA SER A 6 26.44 -53.07 -11.33
C SER A 6 25.42 -53.14 -12.47
N PHE A 7 25.11 -54.36 -12.91
CA PHE A 7 24.04 -54.73 -13.84
C PHE A 7 22.65 -54.20 -13.39
N TRP A 8 22.53 -53.80 -12.12
CA TRP A 8 21.32 -53.23 -11.52
C TRP A 8 21.02 -51.80 -12.01
N PHE A 9 22.05 -50.99 -12.28
CA PHE A 9 21.87 -49.62 -12.76
C PHE A 9 21.32 -49.56 -14.19
N VAL A 10 21.69 -50.53 -15.04
CA VAL A 10 21.20 -50.62 -16.42
C VAL A 10 19.75 -51.08 -16.44
N ILE A 11 19.36 -51.99 -15.55
CA ILE A 11 17.96 -52.42 -15.41
C ILE A 11 17.07 -51.25 -14.94
N GLN A 12 17.55 -50.42 -14.02
CA GLN A 12 16.79 -49.27 -13.51
C GLN A 12 16.65 -48.16 -14.56
N LEU A 13 17.69 -47.93 -15.37
CA LEU A 13 17.63 -47.00 -16.50
C LEU A 13 16.66 -47.48 -17.60
N VAL A 14 16.66 -48.79 -17.89
CA VAL A 14 15.75 -49.39 -18.88
C VAL A 14 14.30 -49.39 -18.39
N ILE A 15 14.05 -49.60 -17.10
CA ILE A 15 12.70 -49.48 -16.51
C ILE A 15 12.21 -48.03 -16.55
N CYS A 16 13.06 -47.03 -16.32
CA CYS A 16 12.70 -45.62 -16.46
C CYS A 16 12.37 -45.22 -17.91
N ILE A 17 13.12 -45.72 -18.89
CA ILE A 17 12.86 -45.45 -20.31
C ILE A 17 11.57 -46.15 -20.78
N ILE A 18 11.27 -47.36 -20.28
CA ILE A 18 10.02 -48.06 -20.59
C ILE A 18 8.83 -47.38 -19.89
N LEU A 19 8.98 -46.85 -18.66
CA LEU A 19 7.91 -46.06 -18.01
C LEU A 19 7.63 -44.73 -18.74
N GLN A 20 8.66 -44.09 -19.32
CA GLN A 20 8.50 -42.88 -20.13
C GLN A 20 7.73 -43.11 -21.43
N SER A 21 7.65 -44.35 -21.93
CA SER A 21 6.86 -44.69 -23.12
C SER A 21 5.37 -44.93 -22.84
N PHE A 22 4.93 -45.02 -21.57
CA PHE A 22 3.54 -45.25 -21.17
C PHE A 22 2.78 -43.99 -20.70
N LEU A 23 3.49 -42.89 -20.41
CA LEU A 23 2.90 -41.59 -20.10
C LEU A 23 3.33 -40.64 -21.22
N GLY A 24 2.47 -40.42 -22.22
CA GLY A 24 2.74 -39.59 -23.40
C GLY A 24 2.95 -38.11 -23.10
N ILE A 25 4.03 -37.79 -22.37
CA ILE A 25 4.50 -36.44 -22.10
C ILE A 25 5.66 -36.19 -23.06
N SER A 26 5.36 -35.51 -24.16
CA SER A 26 6.39 -34.90 -25.01
C SER A 26 7.07 -33.80 -24.19
N LEU A 27 8.30 -34.05 -23.75
CA LEU A 27 9.13 -33.10 -23.02
C LEU A 27 10.21 -32.53 -23.93
N PHE A 28 9.85 -32.09 -25.14
CA PHE A 28 10.66 -31.17 -25.96
C PHE A 28 9.75 -30.35 -26.88
N SER A 29 9.09 -29.33 -26.33
CA SER A 29 8.91 -28.10 -27.09
C SER A 29 9.97 -27.13 -26.58
N VAL A 30 11.12 -27.10 -27.25
CA VAL A 30 12.07 -26.01 -27.09
C VAL A 30 11.47 -24.83 -27.85
N GLU A 31 10.55 -24.11 -27.23
CA GLU A 31 10.45 -22.69 -27.56
C GLU A 31 11.75 -22.06 -27.05
N LYS A 32 12.52 -21.50 -27.98
CA LYS A 32 13.65 -20.62 -27.67
C LYS A 32 13.12 -19.42 -26.88
N VAL A 33 13.01 -19.56 -25.56
CA VAL A 33 13.01 -18.40 -24.67
C VAL A 33 14.46 -17.91 -24.68
N HIS A 34 14.71 -16.82 -25.42
CA HIS A 34 15.92 -16.05 -25.23
C HIS A 34 15.90 -15.54 -23.79
N ALA A 35 16.59 -16.23 -22.87
CA ALA A 35 16.95 -15.65 -21.59
C ALA A 35 17.89 -14.48 -21.90
N ALA A 36 17.39 -13.26 -21.80
CA ALA A 36 18.23 -12.08 -21.88
C ALA A 36 19.26 -12.14 -20.73
N PRO A 37 20.56 -11.93 -20.98
CA PRO A 37 21.56 -11.80 -19.92
C PRO A 37 21.25 -10.56 -19.07
N GLY A 38 21.20 -10.71 -17.75
CA GLY A 38 20.89 -9.60 -16.83
C GLY A 38 20.71 -10.08 -15.38
N ILE A 39 20.87 -9.18 -14.41
CA ILE A 39 20.68 -9.47 -12.97
C ILE A 39 19.19 -9.39 -12.67
N GLU A 40 18.61 -10.44 -12.07
CA GLU A 40 17.22 -10.44 -11.61
C GLU A 40 17.07 -9.61 -10.34
N LEU A 41 16.13 -8.66 -10.36
CA LEU A 41 15.87 -7.76 -9.23
C LEU A 41 14.58 -8.11 -8.47
N ILE A 42 13.66 -8.86 -9.08
CA ILE A 42 12.41 -9.28 -8.45
C ILE A 42 12.63 -10.49 -7.55
N LYS A 43 12.12 -10.40 -6.32
CA LYS A 43 12.02 -11.50 -5.36
C LYS A 43 10.63 -12.13 -5.45
N ASN A 44 10.57 -13.46 -5.32
CA ASN A 44 9.32 -14.23 -5.29
C ASN A 44 8.34 -13.89 -6.44
N GLY A 45 8.83 -13.64 -7.65
CA GLY A 45 7.98 -13.26 -8.80
C GLY A 45 7.11 -14.40 -9.35
N ASP A 46 7.37 -15.64 -8.94
CA ASP A 46 6.57 -16.84 -9.22
C ASP A 46 5.57 -17.18 -8.11
N PHE A 47 5.56 -16.43 -7.01
CA PHE A 47 4.65 -16.55 -5.87
C PHE A 47 4.70 -17.93 -5.16
N ILE A 48 5.76 -18.72 -5.33
CA ILE A 48 5.88 -20.03 -4.64
C ILE A 48 6.00 -19.87 -3.11
N PHE A 49 6.48 -18.72 -2.65
CA PHE A 49 6.55 -18.33 -1.24
C PHE A 49 5.36 -17.46 -0.83
N GLN A 50 4.17 -17.77 -1.35
CA GLN A 50 2.95 -16.98 -1.14
C GLN A 50 3.21 -15.50 -1.46
N SER A 51 2.82 -14.58 -0.57
CA SER A 51 2.97 -13.13 -0.73
C SER A 51 4.29 -12.59 -0.16
N ASP A 52 5.27 -13.44 0.20
CA ASP A 52 6.56 -12.96 0.69
C ASP A 52 7.16 -11.91 -0.28
N TYR A 53 7.67 -10.80 0.26
CA TYR A 53 8.20 -9.63 -0.47
C TYR A 53 7.19 -8.78 -1.25
N TRP A 54 5.93 -9.21 -1.34
CA TRP A 54 4.88 -8.47 -2.04
C TRP A 54 3.87 -7.92 -1.04
N ARG A 55 3.49 -6.66 -1.24
CA ARG A 55 2.53 -5.97 -0.39
C ARG A 55 1.31 -5.60 -1.21
N PHE A 56 0.15 -6.10 -0.78
CA PHE A 56 -1.13 -5.70 -1.34
C PHE A 56 -1.77 -4.63 -0.47
N LYS A 57 -2.38 -3.62 -1.09
CA LYS A 57 -3.18 -2.62 -0.39
C LYS A 57 -4.30 -2.09 -1.29
N TYR A 58 -5.36 -1.61 -0.68
CA TYR A 58 -6.40 -0.83 -1.35
C TYR A 58 -6.85 0.32 -0.45
N ASN A 59 -7.36 1.38 -1.05
CA ASN A 59 -7.80 2.58 -0.34
C ASN A 59 -9.33 2.63 -0.28
N SER A 60 -9.88 2.31 0.89
CA SER A 60 -11.32 2.18 1.12
C SER A 60 -12.05 3.52 1.02
N VAL A 61 -11.41 4.61 1.43
CA VAL A 61 -11.96 5.97 1.39
C VAL A 61 -12.14 6.47 -0.04
N SER A 62 -11.32 5.98 -0.97
CA SER A 62 -11.51 6.19 -2.41
C SER A 62 -12.60 5.32 -3.05
N GLY A 63 -13.34 4.54 -2.25
CA GLY A 63 -14.40 3.65 -2.70
C GLY A 63 -13.92 2.28 -3.21
N ALA A 64 -12.64 1.95 -3.08
CA ALA A 64 -12.13 0.63 -3.48
C ALA A 64 -12.50 -0.45 -2.44
N ASP A 65 -12.76 -1.67 -2.93
CA ASP A 65 -12.94 -2.87 -2.11
C ASP A 65 -12.31 -4.03 -2.87
N ALA A 66 -11.20 -4.52 -2.34
CA ALA A 66 -10.42 -5.57 -2.96
C ALA A 66 -9.66 -6.41 -1.93
N TYR A 67 -9.30 -7.63 -2.31
CA TYR A 67 -8.47 -8.52 -1.51
C TYR A 67 -7.42 -9.20 -2.38
N ASN A 68 -6.40 -9.75 -1.74
CA ASN A 68 -5.38 -10.54 -2.40
C ASN A 68 -5.19 -11.90 -1.75
N ILE A 69 -5.08 -12.94 -2.58
CA ILE A 69 -4.69 -14.28 -2.18
C ILE A 69 -3.68 -14.83 -3.17
N VAL A 70 -2.88 -15.81 -2.74
CA VAL A 70 -2.04 -16.59 -3.64
C VAL A 70 -2.68 -17.95 -3.88
N ALA A 71 -2.92 -18.28 -5.14
CA ALA A 71 -3.56 -19.52 -5.55
C ALA A 71 -2.62 -20.38 -6.40
N SER A 72 -2.68 -21.69 -6.21
CA SER A 72 -1.95 -22.67 -7.01
C SER A 72 -2.91 -23.45 -7.91
N LYS A 73 -2.64 -23.47 -9.21
CA LYS A 73 -3.40 -24.26 -10.19
C LYS A 73 -2.45 -24.96 -11.15
N ASN A 74 -2.59 -26.27 -11.31
CA ASN A 74 -1.74 -27.09 -12.19
C ASN A 74 -0.23 -26.90 -11.94
N PHE A 75 0.18 -26.87 -10.66
CA PHE A 75 1.58 -26.66 -10.23
C PHE A 75 2.20 -25.30 -10.60
N ALA A 76 1.39 -24.34 -11.06
CA ALA A 76 1.79 -22.94 -11.19
C ALA A 76 1.10 -22.11 -10.11
N THR A 77 1.85 -21.20 -9.51
CA THR A 77 1.34 -20.29 -8.48
C THR A 77 1.16 -18.90 -9.07
N SER A 78 0.12 -18.19 -8.64
CA SER A 78 -0.19 -16.83 -9.09
C SER A 78 -0.83 -16.05 -7.96
N THR A 79 -0.57 -14.75 -7.95
CA THR A 79 -1.32 -13.84 -7.09
C THR A 79 -2.65 -13.51 -7.75
N VAL A 80 -3.74 -13.61 -6.98
CA VAL A 80 -5.12 -13.35 -7.41
C VAL A 80 -5.63 -12.15 -6.62
N ILE A 81 -5.97 -11.08 -7.33
CA ILE A 81 -6.54 -9.87 -6.76
C ILE A 81 -8.03 -9.89 -7.09
N GLY A 82 -8.86 -10.13 -6.07
CA GLY A 82 -10.32 -10.03 -6.20
C GLY A 82 -10.74 -8.59 -5.96
N ILE A 83 -11.39 -7.96 -6.94
CA ILE A 83 -11.80 -6.56 -6.89
C ILE A 83 -13.31 -6.51 -7.01
N LYS A 84 -13.98 -6.00 -5.99
CA LYS A 84 -15.43 -5.71 -6.03
C LYS A 84 -15.68 -4.30 -6.52
N ASN A 85 -14.83 -3.34 -6.14
CA ASN A 85 -14.86 -1.96 -6.62
C ASN A 85 -13.43 -1.44 -6.81
N THR A 86 -13.17 -0.79 -7.94
CA THR A 86 -11.86 -0.20 -8.26
C THR A 86 -11.56 1.11 -7.56
N GLY A 87 -12.57 1.75 -6.95
CA GLY A 87 -12.44 3.10 -6.40
C GLY A 87 -12.29 4.18 -7.48
N PHE A 88 -11.97 5.40 -7.03
CA PHE A 88 -11.93 6.62 -7.85
C PHE A 88 -10.54 7.00 -8.38
N TYR A 89 -9.49 6.36 -7.87
CA TYR A 89 -8.11 6.64 -8.31
C TYR A 89 -7.48 5.40 -8.95
N HIS A 90 -6.59 5.59 -9.92
CA HIS A 90 -5.88 4.47 -10.57
C HIS A 90 -5.02 3.67 -9.57
N TRP A 91 -4.49 4.35 -8.55
CA TRP A 91 -3.68 3.78 -7.48
C TRP A 91 -4.52 3.22 -6.32
N ALA A 92 -5.86 3.28 -6.36
CA ALA A 92 -6.72 2.86 -5.25
C ALA A 92 -6.63 1.35 -4.91
N VAL A 93 -6.07 0.52 -5.80
CA VAL A 93 -5.77 -0.89 -5.55
C VAL A 93 -4.35 -1.15 -6.06
N GLN A 94 -3.43 -1.57 -5.20
CA GLN A 94 -2.01 -1.72 -5.54
C GLN A 94 -1.45 -3.08 -5.11
N LEU A 95 -0.61 -3.66 -5.98
CA LEU A 95 0.33 -4.72 -5.62
C LEU A 95 1.75 -4.16 -5.78
N ILE A 96 2.52 -4.16 -4.69
CA ILE A 96 3.79 -3.45 -4.56
C ILE A 96 4.91 -4.42 -4.22
N GLN A 97 6.09 -4.18 -4.78
CA GLN A 97 7.34 -4.75 -4.28
C GLN A 97 8.35 -3.65 -4.03
N ASP A 98 8.83 -3.61 -2.79
CA ASP A 98 9.78 -2.63 -2.26
C ASP A 98 11.24 -2.99 -2.56
N ASP A 99 12.14 -2.03 -2.29
CA ASP A 99 13.60 -2.20 -2.31
C ASP A 99 14.19 -2.68 -3.64
N ILE A 100 13.75 -2.08 -4.74
CA ILE A 100 14.27 -2.33 -6.09
C ILE A 100 15.37 -1.32 -6.41
N PRO A 101 16.64 -1.74 -6.53
CA PRO A 101 17.73 -0.84 -6.87
C PRO A 101 17.73 -0.51 -8.37
N LEU A 102 17.58 0.77 -8.71
CA LEU A 102 17.69 1.31 -10.06
C LEU A 102 18.89 2.24 -10.16
N LYS A 103 19.64 2.12 -11.27
CA LYS A 103 20.87 2.89 -11.53
C LYS A 103 20.70 3.76 -12.75
N LYS A 104 21.19 5.00 -12.67
CA LYS A 104 21.17 5.96 -13.77
C LYS A 104 21.85 5.40 -15.01
N SER A 105 21.21 5.62 -16.15
CA SER A 105 21.59 5.17 -17.49
C SER A 105 21.63 3.66 -17.67
N TYR A 106 21.05 2.85 -16.77
CA TYR A 106 20.88 1.42 -17.01
C TYR A 106 19.56 1.15 -17.72
N LYS A 107 19.58 0.16 -18.63
CA LYS A 107 18.38 -0.36 -19.27
C LYS A 107 17.79 -1.47 -18.40
N TYR A 108 16.47 -1.47 -18.28
CA TYR A 108 15.72 -2.48 -17.54
C TYR A 108 14.66 -3.13 -18.42
N VAL A 109 14.40 -4.42 -18.19
CA VAL A 109 13.36 -5.19 -18.88
C VAL A 109 12.46 -5.84 -17.84
N LEU A 110 11.20 -5.39 -17.78
CA LEU A 110 10.15 -5.97 -16.96
C LEU A 110 9.32 -6.96 -17.78
N THR A 111 9.10 -8.17 -17.26
CA THR A 111 8.18 -9.16 -17.85
C THR A 111 7.28 -9.74 -16.78
N PHE A 112 6.03 -10.04 -17.15
CA PHE A 112 5.06 -10.71 -16.29
C PHE A 112 3.97 -11.38 -17.14
N ASP A 113 3.32 -12.39 -16.59
CA ASP A 113 2.12 -13.02 -17.15
C ASP A 113 0.90 -12.48 -16.39
N ALA A 114 -0.11 -11.96 -17.10
CA ALA A 114 -1.34 -11.46 -16.47
C ALA A 114 -2.63 -11.72 -17.28
N SER A 115 -3.75 -11.81 -16.56
CA SER A 115 -5.13 -11.84 -17.10
C SER A 115 -6.12 -11.24 -16.12
N SER A 116 -7.32 -10.90 -16.60
CA SER A 116 -8.44 -10.47 -15.77
C SER A 116 -9.73 -11.18 -16.20
N THR A 117 -10.62 -11.52 -15.27
CA THR A 117 -11.91 -12.15 -15.62
C THR A 117 -12.83 -11.23 -16.43
N VAL A 118 -12.56 -9.92 -16.42
CA VAL A 118 -13.15 -8.90 -17.29
C VAL A 118 -12.06 -8.09 -18.00
N PRO A 119 -12.17 -7.76 -19.31
CA PRO A 119 -11.20 -6.91 -19.98
C PRO A 119 -11.09 -5.54 -19.30
N ARG A 120 -9.88 -5.10 -18.96
CA ARG A 120 -9.64 -3.83 -18.24
C ARG A 120 -8.21 -3.34 -18.38
N LYS A 121 -7.97 -2.07 -18.04
CA LYS A 121 -6.62 -1.49 -17.98
C LYS A 121 -6.01 -1.56 -16.58
N ILE A 122 -4.69 -1.61 -16.52
CA ILE A 122 -3.85 -1.46 -15.32
C ILE A 122 -2.73 -0.45 -15.63
N VAL A 123 -2.15 0.17 -14.60
CA VAL A 123 -0.90 0.95 -14.72
C VAL A 123 0.22 0.17 -14.05
N VAL A 124 1.36 0.03 -14.73
CA VAL A 124 2.58 -0.59 -14.18
C VAL A 124 3.65 0.46 -14.09
N GLU A 125 4.18 0.67 -12.89
CA GLU A 125 5.12 1.76 -12.63
C GLU A 125 6.32 1.30 -11.78
N LEU A 126 7.47 1.95 -12.01
CA LEU A 126 8.59 1.97 -11.08
C LEU A 126 8.72 3.39 -10.56
N ARG A 127 8.64 3.56 -9.25
CA ARG A 127 8.62 4.89 -8.63
C ARG A 127 9.44 4.97 -7.35
N ASN A 128 9.80 6.19 -6.97
CA ASN A 128 10.32 6.45 -5.63
C ASN A 128 9.18 6.27 -4.59
N PRO A 129 9.41 5.51 -3.51
CA PRO A 129 8.39 5.22 -2.50
C PRO A 129 7.91 6.45 -1.71
N VAL A 130 8.73 7.50 -1.64
CA VAL A 130 8.48 8.69 -0.82
C VAL A 130 7.99 9.85 -1.68
N THR A 131 8.74 10.19 -2.73
CA THR A 131 8.42 11.36 -3.56
C THR A 131 7.34 11.07 -4.62
N ASN A 132 6.97 9.79 -4.80
CA ASN A 132 6.16 9.30 -5.91
C ASN A 132 6.70 9.74 -7.29
N GLU A 133 8.01 10.01 -7.39
CA GLU A 133 8.66 10.25 -8.66
C GLU A 133 8.62 8.96 -9.49
N GLU A 134 7.91 9.00 -10.60
CA GLU A 134 7.81 7.89 -11.53
C GLU A 134 9.08 7.84 -12.40
N TYR A 135 9.83 6.76 -12.26
CA TYR A 135 10.97 6.44 -13.13
C TYR A 135 10.53 5.74 -14.41
N PHE A 136 9.40 5.05 -14.35
CA PHE A 136 8.74 4.41 -15.47
C PHE A 136 7.25 4.26 -15.14
N SER A 137 6.38 4.48 -16.12
CA SER A 137 4.93 4.27 -15.99
C SER A 137 4.34 3.86 -17.34
N LYS A 138 3.48 2.82 -17.33
CA LYS A 138 2.84 2.32 -18.55
C LYS A 138 1.44 1.77 -18.28
N VAL A 139 0.48 2.19 -19.10
CA VAL A 139 -0.86 1.60 -19.14
C VAL A 139 -0.84 0.31 -19.98
N GLU A 140 -1.34 -0.80 -19.41
CA GLU A 140 -1.46 -2.09 -20.08
C GLU A 140 -2.91 -2.58 -20.07
N SER A 141 -3.34 -3.19 -21.17
CA SER A 141 -4.68 -3.79 -21.30
C SER A 141 -4.63 -5.28 -20.97
N LEU A 142 -5.40 -5.70 -19.96
CA LEU A 142 -5.60 -7.08 -19.58
C LEU A 142 -6.86 -7.65 -20.27
N ASP A 143 -6.74 -8.89 -20.75
CA ASP A 143 -7.84 -9.66 -21.32
C ASP A 143 -8.16 -10.90 -20.46
N THR A 144 -9.23 -11.62 -20.81
CA THR A 144 -9.64 -12.89 -20.19
C THR A 144 -8.70 -14.07 -20.43
N LYS A 145 -7.76 -13.92 -21.36
CA LYS A 145 -6.72 -14.92 -21.62
C LYS A 145 -5.42 -14.43 -21.02
N ASN A 146 -4.74 -15.32 -20.30
CA ASN A 146 -3.40 -15.05 -19.77
C ASN A 146 -2.42 -14.75 -20.91
N LYS A 147 -1.76 -13.59 -20.83
CA LYS A 147 -0.80 -13.07 -21.81
C LYS A 147 0.49 -12.70 -21.11
N LYS A 148 1.59 -12.78 -21.87
CA LYS A 148 2.91 -12.32 -21.44
C LYS A 148 3.13 -10.88 -21.86
N TYR A 149 3.50 -10.04 -20.92
CA TYR A 149 3.84 -8.63 -21.11
C TYR A 149 5.35 -8.43 -21.01
N ARG A 150 5.86 -7.45 -21.76
CA ARG A 150 7.29 -7.11 -21.80
C ARG A 150 7.47 -5.61 -21.99
N LEU A 151 7.99 -4.95 -20.96
CA LEU A 151 8.21 -3.51 -20.91
C LEU A 151 9.71 -3.23 -20.78
N GLU A 152 10.18 -2.17 -21.43
CA GLU A 152 11.57 -1.73 -21.36
C GLU A 152 11.64 -0.25 -21.05
N PHE A 153 12.62 0.16 -20.25
CA PHE A 153 12.92 1.56 -19.99
C PHE A 153 14.40 1.77 -19.68
N ILE A 154 14.84 3.03 -19.74
CA ILE A 154 16.16 3.47 -19.32
C ILE A 154 15.94 4.38 -18.11
N MET A 155 16.68 4.14 -17.03
CA MET A 155 16.60 4.98 -15.84
C MET A 155 17.35 6.30 -16.10
N GLU A 156 16.63 7.40 -16.29
CA GLU A 156 17.24 8.72 -16.55
C GLU A 156 17.55 9.50 -15.25
N SER A 157 16.75 9.30 -14.21
CA SER A 157 16.91 9.89 -12.88
C SER A 157 18.18 9.40 -12.18
N ALA A 158 18.55 10.04 -11.07
CA ALA A 158 19.65 9.61 -10.21
C ALA A 158 19.42 8.19 -9.66
N ASP A 159 20.50 7.51 -9.26
CA ASP A 159 20.43 6.19 -8.65
C ASP A 159 19.45 6.18 -7.46
N ASP A 160 18.57 5.18 -7.41
CA ASP A 160 17.64 4.95 -6.31
C ASP A 160 17.74 3.50 -5.84
N SER A 161 18.21 3.30 -4.62
CA SER A 161 18.35 1.97 -4.02
C SER A 161 17.03 1.40 -3.47
N LYS A 162 15.97 2.21 -3.37
CA LYS A 162 14.72 1.90 -2.68
C LYS A 162 13.48 2.06 -3.57
N ALA A 163 13.62 2.06 -4.89
CA ALA A 163 12.48 2.18 -5.79
C ALA A 163 11.46 1.03 -5.57
N GLN A 164 10.20 1.28 -5.90
CA GLN A 164 9.12 0.30 -5.83
C GLN A 164 8.63 -0.06 -7.23
N LEU A 165 8.36 -1.35 -7.48
CA LEU A 165 7.52 -1.79 -8.60
C LEU A 165 6.08 -1.85 -8.12
N VAL A 166 5.17 -1.21 -8.86
CA VAL A 166 3.76 -1.13 -8.48
C VAL A 166 2.86 -1.49 -9.65
N PHE A 167 1.91 -2.38 -9.40
CA PHE A 167 0.78 -2.66 -10.28
C PHE A 167 -0.46 -1.96 -9.73
N ASN A 168 -0.90 -0.93 -10.43
CA ASN A 168 -2.08 -0.13 -10.13
C ASN A 168 -3.30 -0.70 -10.85
N MET A 169 -4.29 -1.10 -10.06
CA MET A 169 -5.49 -1.82 -10.49
C MET A 169 -6.77 -1.11 -10.04
N GLY A 170 -6.69 0.18 -9.71
CA GLY A 170 -7.85 1.04 -9.48
C GLY A 170 -8.49 1.54 -10.79
N SER A 171 -9.10 2.72 -10.78
CA SER A 171 -9.76 3.31 -11.95
C SER A 171 -8.77 3.97 -12.91
N VAL A 172 -8.15 3.16 -13.78
CA VAL A 172 -7.23 3.64 -14.83
C VAL A 172 -8.03 4.35 -15.93
N GLU A 173 -7.56 5.53 -16.36
CA GLU A 173 -8.24 6.38 -17.35
C GLU A 173 -9.72 6.65 -17.00
N ASN A 174 -10.01 6.86 -15.71
CA ASN A 174 -11.36 7.11 -15.19
C ASN A 174 -12.37 5.96 -15.44
N GLN A 175 -11.89 4.74 -15.72
CA GLN A 175 -12.74 3.56 -15.85
C GLN A 175 -12.99 2.92 -14.47
N ILE A 176 -14.13 3.23 -13.86
CA ILE A 176 -14.59 2.58 -12.62
C ILE A 176 -15.26 1.25 -12.98
N ILE A 177 -14.89 0.19 -12.25
CA ILE A 177 -15.52 -1.14 -12.35
C ILE A 177 -16.06 -1.50 -10.96
N ASP A 178 -17.39 -1.62 -10.86
CA ASP A 178 -18.14 -1.80 -9.62
C ASP A 178 -18.77 -3.21 -9.49
N ASN A 179 -18.38 -4.12 -10.36
CA ASN A 179 -18.74 -5.53 -10.31
C ASN A 179 -17.53 -6.40 -9.98
N PHE A 180 -17.76 -7.46 -9.21
CA PHE A 180 -16.70 -8.40 -8.83
C PHE A 180 -16.00 -9.00 -10.04
N HIS A 181 -14.67 -8.98 -10.00
CA HIS A 181 -13.79 -9.62 -10.98
C HIS A 181 -12.43 -9.91 -10.34
N GLU A 182 -11.61 -10.71 -11.02
CA GLU A 182 -10.32 -11.15 -10.53
C GLU A 182 -9.22 -10.79 -11.53
N ILE A 183 -8.09 -10.29 -11.04
CA ILE A 183 -6.85 -10.13 -11.80
C ILE A 183 -5.86 -11.19 -11.32
N LEU A 184 -5.24 -11.89 -12.25
CA LEU A 184 -4.17 -12.85 -11.99
C LEU A 184 -2.86 -12.29 -12.52
N ILE A 185 -1.81 -12.31 -11.69
CA ILE A 185 -0.44 -11.92 -12.06
C ILE A 185 0.52 -13.04 -11.65
N SER A 186 1.50 -13.36 -12.50
CA SER A 186 2.52 -14.38 -12.23
C SER A 186 3.80 -14.14 -13.03
N LYS A 187 4.87 -14.85 -12.67
CA LYS A 187 6.17 -14.83 -13.37
C LYS A 187 6.73 -13.41 -13.57
N VAL A 188 6.63 -12.57 -12.55
CA VAL A 188 7.17 -11.22 -12.59
C VAL A 188 8.70 -11.28 -12.54
N SER A 189 9.37 -10.57 -13.44
CA SER A 189 10.83 -10.54 -13.57
C SER A 189 11.26 -9.17 -14.06
N LEU A 190 12.20 -8.54 -13.37
CA LEU A 190 12.79 -7.26 -13.74
C LEU A 190 14.30 -7.48 -13.83
N LYS A 191 14.84 -7.35 -15.04
CA LYS A 191 16.26 -7.56 -15.28
C LYS A 191 17.00 -6.26 -15.54
N GLU A 192 18.03 -6.03 -14.75
CA GLU A 192 19.07 -5.05 -15.04
C GLU A 192 19.88 -5.54 -16.24
N MET A 193 19.93 -4.74 -17.30
CA MET A 193 20.72 -4.99 -18.51
C MET A 193 21.98 -4.12 -18.50
N ASP A 194 22.70 -4.05 -19.62
CA ASP A 194 23.87 -3.20 -19.75
C ASP A 194 23.54 -1.70 -19.61
N LYS A 195 24.53 -0.93 -19.15
CA LYS A 195 24.49 0.52 -19.16
C LYS A 195 24.30 1.01 -20.60
N SER A 196 23.29 1.85 -20.84
CA SER A 196 23.12 2.51 -22.13
C SER A 196 24.34 3.40 -22.41
N LYS A 197 24.74 3.54 -23.67
CA LYS A 197 25.79 4.50 -24.02
C LYS A 197 25.30 5.90 -23.64
N PRO A 198 26.11 6.72 -22.96
CA PRO A 198 25.70 8.07 -22.61
C PRO A 198 25.39 8.85 -23.89
N LYS A 199 24.18 9.41 -23.99
CA LYS A 199 24.00 10.64 -24.77
C LYS A 199 24.66 11.74 -23.95
N GLU A 200 25.78 12.28 -24.44
CA GLU A 200 26.24 13.59 -23.98
C GLU A 200 25.30 14.64 -24.59
N THR A 201 24.44 15.23 -23.78
CA THR A 201 23.86 16.56 -23.99
C THR A 201 23.33 17.07 -22.65
N ASP A 202 23.40 18.39 -22.46
CA ASP A 202 23.01 19.19 -21.30
C ASP A 202 21.71 18.74 -20.60
N GLU A 203 21.49 19.23 -19.37
CA GLU A 203 20.24 19.15 -18.59
C GLU A 203 19.05 19.85 -19.29
N ASP A 204 18.77 19.45 -20.51
CA ASP A 204 17.70 19.94 -21.35
C ASP A 204 16.64 18.85 -21.45
N VAL A 205 15.43 19.19 -21.01
CA VAL A 205 14.20 18.40 -21.22
C VAL A 205 14.09 18.09 -22.72
N GLU A 206 14.39 16.84 -23.12
CA GLU A 206 14.32 16.41 -24.52
C GLU A 206 12.85 16.12 -24.87
N ILE A 207 12.13 17.10 -25.44
CA ILE A 207 10.76 16.90 -25.92
C ILE A 207 10.79 15.88 -27.06
N GLN A 208 10.18 14.71 -26.84
CA GLN A 208 10.04 13.68 -27.85
C GLN A 208 8.85 14.02 -28.74
N SER A 209 9.03 13.95 -30.05
CA SER A 209 7.99 14.24 -31.03
C SER A 209 7.54 12.97 -31.73
N ASN A 210 6.23 12.78 -31.79
CA ASN A 210 5.54 11.78 -32.61
C ASN A 210 4.68 12.48 -33.68
N LEU A 211 5.11 13.65 -34.15
CA LEU A 211 4.42 14.37 -35.22
C LEU A 211 4.53 13.65 -36.55
N VAL A 212 3.44 13.72 -37.30
CA VAL A 212 3.36 13.31 -38.69
C VAL A 212 3.12 14.55 -39.53
N LEU A 213 4.10 14.85 -40.38
CA LEU A 213 4.05 15.96 -41.33
C LEU A 213 3.76 15.43 -42.74
N SER A 214 2.86 16.10 -43.46
CA SER A 214 2.52 15.68 -44.82
C SER A 214 2.37 16.86 -45.79
N ARG A 215 2.76 16.59 -47.04
CA ARG A 215 2.57 17.46 -48.21
C ARG A 215 1.74 16.72 -49.23
N THR A 216 0.69 17.37 -49.73
CA THR A 216 -0.19 16.76 -50.72
C THR A 216 -0.46 17.72 -51.86
N VAL A 217 -0.11 17.29 -53.07
CA VAL A 217 -0.48 17.91 -54.34
C VAL A 217 -0.77 16.80 -55.35
N LYS A 218 -1.37 17.12 -56.49
CA LYS A 218 -1.58 16.11 -57.55
C LYS A 218 -0.23 15.54 -58.00
N GLU A 219 -0.15 14.21 -58.08
CA GLU A 219 1.05 13.50 -58.55
C GLU A 219 1.42 13.86 -60.00
N GLN A 220 0.43 14.23 -60.81
CA GLN A 220 0.60 14.65 -62.19
C GLN A 220 -0.02 16.03 -62.42
N VAL A 221 0.80 16.99 -62.86
CA VAL A 221 0.40 18.39 -63.06
C VAL A 221 0.74 18.85 -64.48
N GLU A 222 -0.12 19.63 -65.11
CA GLU A 222 0.16 20.20 -66.43
C GLU A 222 1.07 21.44 -66.33
N TYR A 223 2.05 21.54 -67.21
CA TYR A 223 3.02 22.64 -67.28
C TYR A 223 2.31 24.00 -67.33
N GLY A 224 2.77 24.94 -66.49
CA GLY A 224 2.23 26.29 -66.38
C GLY A 224 0.93 26.39 -65.58
N LYS A 225 0.33 25.28 -65.14
CA LYS A 225 -0.85 25.30 -64.26
C LYS A 225 -0.47 25.59 -62.82
N THR A 226 -1.47 26.11 -62.11
CA THR A 226 -1.41 26.43 -60.69
C THR A 226 -2.17 25.37 -59.91
N GLU A 227 -1.59 24.89 -58.82
CA GLU A 227 -2.17 23.88 -57.94
C GLU A 227 -2.11 24.35 -56.48
N ASN A 228 -3.02 23.84 -55.66
CA ASN A 228 -2.95 24.01 -54.22
C ASN A 228 -2.18 22.82 -53.64
N MET A 229 -1.05 23.10 -53.01
CA MET A 229 -0.31 22.14 -52.22
C MET A 229 -0.75 22.26 -50.77
N LYS A 230 -1.40 21.21 -50.23
CA LYS A 230 -1.82 21.12 -48.84
C LYS A 230 -0.61 20.74 -47.98
N ILE A 231 -0.33 21.54 -46.97
CA ILE A 231 0.65 21.26 -45.91
C ILE A 231 -0.16 20.91 -44.65
N ALA A 232 0.13 19.79 -44.00
CA ALA A 232 -0.60 19.34 -42.82
C ALA A 232 0.32 18.75 -41.74
N GLN A 233 -0.10 18.89 -40.48
CA GLN A 233 0.51 18.34 -39.28
C GLN A 233 -0.55 17.65 -38.42
N GLU A 234 -0.19 16.54 -37.77
CA GLU A 234 -0.97 15.89 -36.70
C GLU A 234 -0.04 15.01 -35.83
N GLY A 235 -0.43 14.68 -34.61
CA GLY A 235 0.34 13.74 -33.77
C GLY A 235 0.40 14.18 -32.31
N SER A 236 1.54 13.91 -31.65
CA SER A 236 1.74 14.27 -30.25
C SER A 236 3.18 14.62 -29.91
N PHE A 237 3.36 15.35 -28.82
CA PHE A 237 4.63 15.53 -28.14
C PHE A 237 4.60 14.83 -26.77
N LEU A 238 5.68 14.12 -26.44
CA LEU A 238 5.92 13.48 -25.15
C LEU A 238 7.02 14.22 -24.42
N ILE A 239 6.78 14.55 -23.15
CA ILE A 239 7.81 15.14 -22.28
C ILE A 239 8.38 14.04 -21.37
N PRO A 240 9.69 13.74 -21.41
CA PRO A 240 10.32 12.87 -20.42
C PRO A 240 10.27 13.54 -19.04
N PHE A 241 9.74 12.81 -18.07
CA PHE A 241 9.52 13.18 -16.67
C PHE A 241 10.81 13.60 -15.91
N SER A 242 11.37 14.77 -16.19
CA SER A 242 12.49 15.29 -15.38
C SER A 242 12.27 16.71 -14.83
N SER A 243 11.15 17.35 -15.12
CA SER A 243 10.88 18.71 -14.62
C SER A 243 9.47 18.85 -14.04
N LYS A 244 9.13 18.07 -13.00
CA LYS A 244 8.13 18.52 -12.02
C LYS A 244 8.80 19.61 -11.18
N SER A 245 8.36 20.88 -11.29
CA SER A 245 8.80 21.91 -10.33
C SER A 245 8.24 21.56 -8.95
N LYS A 246 9.06 20.98 -8.08
CA LYS A 246 8.69 20.68 -6.68
C LYS A 246 8.65 22.00 -5.90
N LYS A 247 7.52 22.73 -5.92
CA LYS A 247 7.25 23.74 -4.90
C LYS A 247 7.39 23.08 -3.53
N SER A 248 8.14 23.69 -2.61
CA SER A 248 8.25 23.21 -1.23
C SER A 248 6.86 23.15 -0.61
N ARG A 249 6.54 22.09 0.14
CA ARG A 249 5.25 21.92 0.80
C ARG A 249 5.39 22.25 2.29
N GLU A 250 4.37 22.86 2.89
CA GLU A 250 4.32 23.13 4.33
C GLU A 250 2.97 22.68 4.89
N ILE A 251 3.00 21.72 5.80
CA ILE A 251 1.81 21.09 6.38
C ILE A 251 1.75 21.36 7.87
N VAL A 252 0.58 21.68 8.41
CA VAL A 252 0.31 21.62 9.85
C VAL A 252 -0.78 20.59 10.11
N LEU A 253 -0.43 19.53 10.84
CA LEU A 253 -1.39 18.55 11.34
C LEU A 253 -1.92 19.00 12.71
N ALA A 254 -3.22 19.22 12.83
CA ALA A 254 -3.87 19.62 14.07
C ALA A 254 -4.75 18.48 14.61
N LEU A 255 -4.49 18.06 15.84
CA LEU A 255 -5.11 16.91 16.50
C LEU A 255 -5.99 17.39 17.67
N ASP A 256 -7.29 17.09 17.60
CA ASP A 256 -8.26 17.37 18.66
C ASP A 256 -7.97 16.54 19.92
N ASN A 257 -8.00 17.15 21.10
CA ASN A 257 -7.76 16.50 22.38
C ASN A 257 -8.94 16.61 23.36
N SER A 258 -10.15 16.74 22.82
CA SER A 258 -11.42 16.70 23.58
C SER A 258 -11.71 15.33 24.21
N GLY A 259 -11.03 14.26 23.79
CA GLY A 259 -11.22 12.91 24.32
C GLY A 259 -11.94 11.93 23.41
N ALA A 260 -12.37 12.36 22.22
CA ALA A 260 -12.93 11.45 21.21
C ALA A 260 -11.93 10.35 20.80
N PHE A 261 -10.62 10.64 20.83
CA PHE A 261 -9.57 9.65 20.61
C PHE A 261 -9.42 8.62 21.75
N ASN A 262 -10.11 8.83 22.88
CA ASN A 262 -10.08 7.94 24.04
C ASN A 262 -11.45 7.29 24.35
N SER A 263 -12.55 7.78 23.77
CA SER A 263 -13.92 7.41 24.16
C SER A 263 -14.44 6.12 23.52
N TYR A 264 -13.63 5.43 22.72
CA TYR A 264 -14.01 4.17 22.08
C TYR A 264 -12.83 3.20 21.99
N SER A 265 -13.06 1.96 22.39
CA SER A 265 -12.24 0.80 22.07
C SER A 265 -12.92 0.06 20.91
N GLU A 266 -12.27 -0.07 19.76
CA GLU A 266 -12.66 -1.17 18.88
C GLU A 266 -12.48 -2.46 19.66
N LYS A 267 -13.48 -3.34 19.61
CA LYS A 267 -13.42 -4.63 20.27
C LYS A 267 -12.22 -5.38 19.69
N VAL A 268 -11.14 -5.50 20.46
CA VAL A 268 -9.88 -6.13 20.03
C VAL A 268 -10.24 -7.45 19.37
N ASN A 269 -10.06 -7.58 18.05
CA ASN A 269 -10.41 -8.80 17.35
C ASN A 269 -9.30 -9.85 17.58
N SER A 270 -9.22 -10.33 18.82
CA SER A 270 -8.25 -11.32 19.25
C SER A 270 -8.74 -12.74 18.89
N PRO A 271 -7.85 -13.65 18.49
CA PRO A 271 -8.11 -15.09 18.46
C PRO A 271 -8.83 -15.60 19.72
N PHE A 272 -8.54 -15.01 20.88
CA PHE A 272 -9.13 -15.45 22.14
C PHE A 272 -10.62 -15.15 22.29
N ASN A 273 -11.20 -14.22 21.53
CA ASN A 273 -12.63 -13.88 21.59
C ASN A 273 -13.54 -14.99 21.08
N TYR A 274 -13.01 -15.86 20.23
CA TYR A 274 -13.78 -16.95 19.64
C TYR A 274 -13.89 -18.13 20.59
N GLY A 275 -13.11 -18.19 21.67
CA GLY A 275 -13.00 -19.37 22.53
C GLY A 275 -12.18 -20.49 21.91
N ILE A 276 -12.51 -20.93 20.70
CA ILE A 276 -11.67 -21.83 19.90
C ILE A 276 -11.36 -21.19 18.55
N TYR A 277 -10.09 -20.86 18.34
CA TYR A 277 -9.59 -20.26 17.11
C TYR A 277 -8.56 -21.18 16.45
N ALA A 278 -8.77 -21.48 15.17
CA ALA A 278 -7.79 -22.13 14.31
C ALA A 278 -7.50 -21.26 13.08
N SER A 279 -6.26 -20.84 12.83
CA SER A 279 -5.96 -20.03 11.64
C SER A 279 -6.08 -20.81 10.32
N GLU A 280 -6.02 -22.14 10.39
CA GLU A 280 -6.22 -23.06 9.28
C GLU A 280 -7.36 -24.03 9.57
N ARG A 281 -7.12 -25.14 10.28
CA ARG A 281 -8.09 -26.23 10.42
C ARG A 281 -8.57 -26.42 11.86
N LEU A 282 -9.88 -26.47 12.03
CA LEU A 282 -10.53 -26.93 13.26
C LEU A 282 -11.19 -28.29 13.00
N ASN A 283 -10.74 -29.32 13.71
CA ASN A 283 -11.17 -30.70 13.53
C ASN A 283 -11.79 -31.27 14.80
N PHE A 284 -13.00 -31.81 14.69
CA PHE A 284 -13.67 -32.60 15.73
C PHE A 284 -13.84 -34.04 15.24
N GLN A 285 -13.48 -35.01 16.08
CA GLN A 285 -13.70 -36.43 15.83
C GLN A 285 -14.12 -37.14 17.12
N GLY A 286 -14.91 -38.20 17.02
CA GLY A 286 -15.34 -38.98 18.17
C GLY A 286 -16.85 -39.19 18.21
N LEU A 287 -17.40 -39.37 19.42
CA LEU A 287 -18.84 -39.58 19.62
C LEU A 287 -19.57 -38.24 19.65
N ASP A 288 -19.19 -37.37 20.57
CA ASP A 288 -19.85 -36.10 20.85
C ASP A 288 -18.84 -34.99 21.16
N ALA A 289 -19.18 -33.76 20.78
CA ALA A 289 -18.43 -32.55 21.14
C ALA A 289 -19.38 -31.44 21.60
N TYR A 290 -19.05 -30.80 22.72
CA TYR A 290 -19.85 -29.71 23.29
C TYR A 290 -18.99 -28.47 23.51
N ILE A 291 -19.39 -27.35 22.90
CA ILE A 291 -18.68 -26.08 22.94
C ILE A 291 -19.66 -25.01 23.43
N ASN A 292 -19.49 -24.61 24.68
CA ASN A 292 -20.13 -23.43 25.25
C ASN A 292 -19.30 -22.18 24.90
N GLY A 293 -19.39 -21.73 23.65
CA GLY A 293 -18.66 -20.59 23.10
C GLY A 293 -18.83 -20.52 21.58
N SER A 294 -18.03 -19.67 20.95
CA SER A 294 -17.94 -19.59 19.48
C SER A 294 -16.79 -20.48 18.97
N THR A 295 -16.61 -20.53 17.65
CA THR A 295 -15.44 -21.10 17.00
C THR A 295 -15.06 -20.26 15.77
N TYR A 296 -13.78 -20.31 15.40
CA TYR A 296 -13.24 -19.70 14.18
C TYR A 296 -12.30 -20.68 13.46
N SER A 297 -12.43 -20.82 12.14
CA SER A 297 -11.47 -21.56 11.30
C SER A 297 -11.42 -21.11 9.84
N LYS A 298 -10.40 -21.52 9.06
CA LYS A 298 -10.54 -21.54 7.59
C LYS A 298 -11.30 -22.79 7.14
N ASP A 299 -10.88 -23.94 7.66
CA ASP A 299 -11.51 -25.23 7.40
C ASP A 299 -12.10 -25.81 8.68
N PHE A 300 -13.43 -25.74 8.80
CA PHE A 300 -14.16 -26.40 9.89
C PHE A 300 -14.53 -27.81 9.46
N ILE A 301 -14.09 -28.81 10.21
CA ILE A 301 -14.34 -30.23 9.94
C ILE A 301 -14.86 -30.90 11.20
N ASP A 302 -16.12 -31.31 11.18
CA ASP A 302 -16.74 -32.13 12.22
C ASP A 302 -17.06 -33.53 11.68
N ARG A 303 -16.55 -34.54 12.38
CA ARG A 303 -16.76 -35.98 12.15
C ARG A 303 -17.33 -36.68 13.40
N THR A 304 -17.95 -35.92 14.29
CA THR A 304 -18.61 -36.49 15.47
C THR A 304 -19.98 -37.07 15.09
N SER A 305 -20.60 -37.83 16.00
CA SER A 305 -21.99 -38.25 15.83
C SER A 305 -22.96 -37.12 16.17
N GLU A 306 -22.58 -36.26 17.12
CA GLU A 306 -23.34 -35.09 17.56
C GLU A 306 -22.41 -33.95 18.04
N ILE A 307 -22.58 -32.75 17.50
CA ILE A 307 -21.87 -31.54 17.97
C ILE A 307 -22.84 -30.46 18.46
N THR A 308 -22.48 -29.79 19.56
CA THR A 308 -23.19 -28.60 20.03
C THR A 308 -22.23 -27.41 20.11
N ILE A 309 -22.58 -26.29 19.48
CA ILE A 309 -21.88 -25.00 19.61
C ILE A 309 -22.92 -23.94 19.98
N THR A 310 -22.84 -23.43 21.21
CA THR A 310 -23.81 -22.45 21.72
C THR A 310 -23.66 -21.05 21.12
N GLY A 311 -22.50 -20.74 20.52
CA GLY A 311 -22.18 -19.48 19.86
C GLY A 311 -22.11 -19.59 18.34
N THR A 312 -21.28 -18.75 17.72
CA THR A 312 -21.11 -18.71 16.26
C THR A 312 -20.01 -19.66 15.82
N CYS A 313 -20.29 -20.52 14.83
CA CYS A 313 -19.32 -21.29 14.07
C CYS A 313 -18.90 -20.51 12.81
N ALA A 314 -17.85 -19.68 12.95
CA ALA A 314 -17.32 -18.87 11.86
C ALA A 314 -16.25 -19.64 11.07
N SER A 315 -16.47 -19.89 9.78
CA SER A 315 -15.46 -20.55 8.95
C SER A 315 -15.52 -20.17 7.47
N PHE A 316 -14.43 -20.31 6.73
CA PHE A 316 -14.44 -20.13 5.26
C PHE A 316 -15.12 -21.34 4.60
N THR A 317 -14.78 -22.54 5.08
CA THR A 317 -15.42 -23.79 4.67
C THR A 317 -15.95 -24.54 5.89
N HIS A 318 -17.08 -25.21 5.71
CA HIS A 318 -17.72 -26.03 6.73
C HIS A 318 -17.98 -27.43 6.20
N TYR A 319 -17.54 -28.43 6.95
CA TYR A 319 -17.89 -29.83 6.78
C TYR A 319 -18.41 -30.35 8.11
N ILE A 320 -19.67 -30.79 8.15
CA ILE A 320 -20.33 -31.31 9.35
C ILE A 320 -20.93 -32.67 9.01
N GLU A 321 -20.48 -33.71 9.72
CA GLU A 321 -21.04 -35.05 9.70
C GLU A 321 -21.91 -35.28 10.95
N GLY A 322 -22.96 -36.10 10.86
CA GLY A 322 -23.81 -36.39 12.02
C GLY A 322 -24.85 -35.30 12.34
N LYS A 323 -25.29 -35.27 13.60
CA LYS A 323 -26.26 -34.28 14.09
C LYS A 323 -25.54 -33.05 14.63
N TYR A 324 -26.13 -31.87 14.48
CA TYR A 324 -25.56 -30.65 15.06
C TYR A 324 -26.64 -29.77 15.70
N ASP A 325 -26.25 -29.06 16.75
CA ASP A 325 -26.97 -27.97 17.39
C ASP A 325 -26.02 -26.77 17.50
N ILE A 326 -26.04 -25.90 16.48
CA ILE A 326 -25.15 -24.74 16.37
C ILE A 326 -26.00 -23.49 16.30
N ASN A 327 -25.79 -22.54 17.22
CA ASN A 327 -26.61 -21.33 17.30
C ASN A 327 -26.52 -20.47 16.03
N GLU A 328 -25.31 -20.28 15.48
CA GLU A 328 -25.12 -19.59 14.21
C GLU A 328 -23.97 -20.23 13.42
N ILE A 329 -24.19 -20.53 12.14
CA ILE A 329 -23.12 -20.90 11.19
C ILE A 329 -22.86 -19.70 10.29
N LYS A 330 -21.64 -19.16 10.33
CA LYS A 330 -21.26 -17.96 9.58
C LYS A 330 -20.13 -18.26 8.61
N THR A 331 -20.38 -18.08 7.32
CA THR A 331 -19.30 -18.08 6.32
C THR A 331 -18.58 -16.74 6.37
N ILE A 332 -17.27 -16.78 6.58
CA ILE A 332 -16.40 -15.60 6.61
C ILE A 332 -15.54 -15.54 5.35
N THR A 333 -15.16 -14.33 4.96
CA THR A 333 -14.36 -14.06 3.75
C THR A 333 -13.03 -13.39 4.06
N GLU A 334 -12.85 -12.90 5.28
CA GLU A 334 -11.66 -12.17 5.72
C GLU A 334 -10.99 -12.93 6.86
N PRO A 335 -9.66 -13.14 6.79
CA PRO A 335 -8.95 -13.84 7.84
C PRO A 335 -8.73 -12.92 9.05
N VAL A 336 -8.99 -13.44 10.24
CA VAL A 336 -8.54 -12.82 11.50
C VAL A 336 -7.08 -13.23 11.72
N GLU A 337 -6.20 -12.27 12.02
CA GLU A 337 -4.78 -12.55 12.23
C GLU A 337 -4.49 -13.24 13.58
N MET A 338 -3.38 -14.00 13.62
CA MET A 338 -2.86 -14.67 14.82
C MET A 338 -1.43 -14.19 15.11
N PRO A 339 -1.25 -13.08 15.87
CA PRO A 339 0.05 -12.45 16.07
C PRO A 339 1.00 -13.24 16.97
N GLN A 340 2.30 -13.08 16.75
CA GLN A 340 3.35 -13.69 17.58
C GLN A 340 3.74 -12.71 18.71
N PHE A 341 3.47 -13.07 19.97
CA PHE A 341 3.79 -12.22 21.14
C PHE A 341 4.76 -12.87 22.14
N TYR A 342 5.44 -13.97 21.78
CA TYR A 342 6.39 -14.62 22.71
C TYR A 342 7.57 -13.74 23.12
N GLY A 343 7.92 -12.71 22.33
CA GLY A 343 9.05 -11.82 22.64
C GLY A 343 8.91 -11.10 23.97
N SER A 344 7.71 -10.61 24.32
CA SER A 344 7.44 -9.98 25.62
C SER A 344 7.48 -11.00 26.76
N LEU A 345 6.93 -12.20 26.55
CA LEU A 345 6.95 -13.29 27.53
C LEU A 345 8.37 -13.76 27.86
N VAL A 346 9.24 -13.86 26.84
CA VAL A 346 10.65 -14.22 27.01
C VAL A 346 11.40 -13.11 27.74
N ALA A 347 11.17 -11.85 27.39
CA ALA A 347 11.78 -10.72 28.10
C ALA A 347 11.38 -10.66 29.58
N GLU A 348 10.11 -10.95 29.89
CA GLU A 348 9.61 -11.06 31.27
C GLU A 348 10.29 -12.23 32.01
N ALA A 349 10.40 -13.40 31.37
CA ALA A 349 11.09 -14.55 31.95
C ALA A 349 12.57 -14.27 32.22
N GLU A 350 13.26 -13.60 31.30
CA GLU A 350 14.65 -13.16 31.47
C GLU A 350 14.81 -12.18 32.64
N ALA A 351 13.92 -11.19 32.75
CA ALA A 351 13.93 -10.20 33.82
C ALA A 351 13.72 -10.84 35.21
N ASN A 352 12.96 -11.93 35.28
CA ASN A 352 12.67 -12.66 36.52
C ASN A 352 13.57 -13.89 36.74
N ALA A 353 14.60 -14.09 35.90
CA ALA A 353 15.50 -15.24 35.95
C ALA A 353 14.78 -16.60 35.86
N GLN A 354 13.70 -16.67 35.09
CA GLN A 354 12.88 -17.86 34.82
C GLN A 354 13.16 -18.44 33.43
N VAL A 355 14.43 -18.50 33.03
CA VAL A 355 14.89 -19.11 31.78
C VAL A 355 15.54 -20.46 32.07
N PHE A 356 15.09 -21.49 31.36
CA PHE A 356 15.52 -22.88 31.51
C PHE A 356 16.29 -23.30 30.25
N ASP A 357 17.62 -23.24 30.34
CA ASP A 357 18.54 -23.62 29.27
C ASP A 357 19.03 -25.07 29.46
N PRO A 358 19.02 -25.93 28.43
CA PRO A 358 19.57 -27.29 28.50
C PRO A 358 20.96 -27.39 29.14
N GLU A 359 21.81 -26.38 28.96
CA GLU A 359 23.19 -26.39 29.46
C GLU A 359 23.27 -26.30 30.99
N ASP A 360 22.23 -25.77 31.64
CA ASP A 360 22.19 -25.57 33.10
C ASP A 360 21.78 -26.84 33.87
N PHE A 361 21.32 -27.89 33.18
CA PHE A 361 20.75 -29.08 33.82
C PHE A 361 21.60 -30.34 33.65
N PRO A 362 21.76 -31.14 34.72
CA PRO A 362 22.36 -32.46 34.60
C PRO A 362 21.44 -33.38 33.77
N LYS A 363 22.06 -34.09 32.83
CA LYS A 363 21.35 -35.00 31.91
C LYS A 363 20.60 -36.11 32.67
N ASP A 364 19.32 -36.26 32.37
CA ASP A 364 18.43 -37.32 32.89
C ASP A 364 18.28 -37.38 34.42
N ALA A 365 18.73 -36.35 35.13
CA ALA A 365 18.62 -36.25 36.58
C ALA A 365 17.56 -35.22 36.97
N ALA A 366 16.66 -35.60 37.87
CA ALA A 366 15.71 -34.67 38.46
C ALA A 366 16.42 -33.81 39.52
N VAL A 367 16.33 -32.50 39.37
CA VAL A 367 16.86 -31.51 40.31
C VAL A 367 15.73 -30.65 40.87
N PRO A 368 15.87 -30.07 42.07
CA PRO A 368 14.91 -29.09 42.57
C PRO A 368 14.73 -27.96 41.55
N MET A 369 13.49 -27.64 41.23
CA MET A 369 13.20 -26.55 40.30
C MET A 369 13.43 -25.20 41.01
N PRO A 370 14.22 -24.27 40.42
CA PRO A 370 14.47 -22.96 41.02
C PRO A 370 13.18 -22.24 41.41
N GLY A 371 13.13 -21.72 42.64
CA GLY A 371 11.97 -20.99 43.16
C GLY A 371 10.74 -21.84 43.50
N GLN A 372 10.77 -23.17 43.27
CA GLN A 372 9.60 -24.04 43.41
C GLN A 372 9.82 -25.09 44.52
N PRO A 373 9.23 -24.90 45.72
CA PRO A 373 9.34 -25.89 46.78
C PRO A 373 8.75 -27.24 46.36
N GLU A 374 9.52 -28.32 46.53
CA GLU A 374 9.10 -29.72 46.34
C GLU A 374 8.77 -30.14 44.88
N VAL A 375 8.79 -29.21 43.94
CA VAL A 375 8.74 -29.46 42.49
C VAL A 375 10.15 -29.70 41.96
N HIS A 376 10.28 -30.67 41.07
CA HIS A 376 11.55 -31.02 40.43
C HIS A 376 11.42 -30.87 38.92
N ILE A 377 12.55 -30.57 38.29
CA ILE A 377 12.69 -30.49 36.84
C ILE A 377 13.80 -31.45 36.39
N ARG A 378 13.55 -32.15 35.29
CA ARG A 378 14.52 -33.06 34.64
C ARG A 378 14.66 -32.68 33.18
N TYR A 379 15.89 -32.49 32.72
CA TYR A 379 16.18 -32.35 31.30
C TYR A 379 16.49 -33.73 30.67
N GLU A 380 15.80 -34.09 29.59
CA GLU A 380 15.87 -35.36 28.85
C GLU A 380 16.45 -35.10 27.44
N PRO A 381 17.79 -35.19 27.24
CA PRO A 381 18.45 -34.72 26.03
C PRO A 381 18.04 -35.45 24.75
N SER A 382 17.61 -36.72 24.84
CA SER A 382 17.24 -37.52 23.67
C SER A 382 16.02 -36.99 22.92
N GLN A 383 15.15 -36.26 23.63
CA GLN A 383 13.93 -35.67 23.08
C GLN A 383 13.93 -34.15 23.23
N ASN A 384 14.99 -33.56 23.79
CA ASN A 384 15.05 -32.15 24.18
C ASN A 384 13.89 -31.74 25.11
N ASN A 385 13.50 -32.60 26.07
CA ASN A 385 12.39 -32.29 26.99
C ASN A 385 12.88 -31.75 28.32
N PHE A 386 12.24 -30.69 28.79
CA PHE A 386 12.13 -30.37 30.21
C PHE A 386 10.89 -31.05 30.77
N ARG A 387 11.07 -31.89 31.78
CA ARG A 387 9.97 -32.56 32.46
C ARG A 387 9.82 -32.02 33.87
N ILE A 388 8.67 -31.44 34.16
CA ILE A 388 8.27 -31.02 35.50
C ILE A 388 7.55 -32.20 36.18
N VAL A 389 8.07 -32.62 37.34
CA VAL A 389 7.52 -33.71 38.15
C VAL A 389 7.55 -33.34 39.64
N ALA A 390 6.69 -33.98 40.43
CA ALA A 390 6.74 -33.92 41.88
C ALA A 390 6.74 -35.33 42.47
N ASN A 391 7.49 -35.53 43.56
CA ASN A 391 7.61 -36.85 44.22
C ASN A 391 6.45 -37.12 45.21
N LYS A 392 5.61 -36.12 45.43
CA LYS A 392 4.41 -36.10 46.27
C LYS A 392 3.56 -34.91 45.85
N LYS A 393 2.29 -34.87 46.25
CA LYS A 393 1.41 -33.71 46.04
C LYS A 393 2.11 -32.41 46.45
N SER A 394 2.43 -31.58 45.45
CA SER A 394 3.17 -30.32 45.60
C SER A 394 2.46 -29.20 44.85
N THR A 395 2.80 -27.95 45.16
CA THR A 395 2.24 -26.78 44.46
C THR A 395 3.30 -26.19 43.54
N PHE A 396 2.96 -26.04 42.26
CA PHE A 396 3.78 -25.38 41.25
C PHE A 396 3.24 -23.96 41.04
N TYR A 397 4.03 -22.97 41.44
CA TYR A 397 3.67 -21.56 41.38
C TYR A 397 4.14 -20.93 40.07
N ILE A 398 3.27 -20.17 39.41
CA ILE A 398 3.61 -19.34 38.26
C ILE A 398 3.36 -17.89 38.67
N ASP A 399 4.43 -17.21 39.05
CA ASP A 399 4.45 -15.82 39.52
C ASP A 399 5.09 -14.85 38.50
N SER A 400 5.62 -15.38 37.40
CA SER A 400 5.98 -14.69 36.15
C SER A 400 5.95 -15.68 34.99
N SER A 401 6.09 -15.23 33.75
CA SER A 401 6.33 -16.14 32.62
C SER A 401 7.63 -16.94 32.81
N MET A 402 7.65 -18.18 32.31
CA MET A 402 8.79 -19.10 32.36
C MET A 402 9.13 -19.58 30.96
N TYR A 403 10.40 -19.48 30.56
CA TYR A 403 10.85 -19.81 29.21
C TYR A 403 11.76 -21.04 29.18
N PHE A 404 11.36 -22.06 28.41
CA PHE A 404 12.08 -23.32 28.22
C PHE A 404 12.67 -23.40 26.81
N LYS A 405 14.00 -23.48 26.70
CA LYS A 405 14.72 -23.64 25.43
C LYS A 405 14.69 -25.09 24.91
N GLY A 406 13.48 -25.65 24.81
CA GLY A 406 13.23 -27.02 24.40
C GLY A 406 11.75 -27.37 24.41
N ASN A 407 11.43 -28.66 24.49
CA ASN A 407 10.08 -29.15 24.72
C ASN A 407 9.76 -29.12 26.22
N LEU A 408 8.47 -29.02 26.57
CA LEU A 408 8.01 -29.02 27.95
C LEU A 408 7.01 -30.16 28.19
N VAL A 409 7.21 -30.94 29.25
CA VAL A 409 6.28 -32.00 29.67
C VAL A 409 5.90 -31.80 31.12
N ILE A 410 4.60 -31.68 31.39
CA ILE A 410 4.05 -31.43 32.71
C ILE A 410 3.12 -32.59 33.09
N SER A 411 3.40 -33.23 34.22
CA SER A 411 2.54 -34.25 34.81
C SER A 411 1.79 -33.66 36.00
N LEU A 412 0.47 -33.63 35.92
CA LEU A 412 -0.43 -32.96 36.88
C LEU A 412 -0.94 -33.89 38.00
N ASP A 413 -0.65 -35.19 37.95
CA ASP A 413 -1.17 -36.16 38.94
C ASP A 413 -0.74 -35.86 40.39
N ASP A 414 0.46 -35.30 40.54
CA ASP A 414 1.07 -34.93 41.83
C ASP A 414 1.34 -33.43 41.96
N ILE A 415 0.83 -32.60 41.05
CA ILE A 415 1.08 -31.16 41.00
C ILE A 415 -0.23 -30.38 40.97
N VAL A 416 -0.40 -29.47 41.93
CA VAL A 416 -1.43 -28.42 41.89
C VAL A 416 -0.78 -27.17 41.32
N ILE A 417 -1.33 -26.62 40.23
CA ILE A 417 -0.81 -25.39 39.63
C ILE A 417 -1.44 -24.18 40.33
N LYS A 418 -0.63 -23.14 40.56
CA LYS A 418 -1.11 -21.84 41.01
C LYS A 418 -0.46 -20.73 40.19
N ASN A 419 -1.18 -20.25 39.20
CA ASN A 419 -0.77 -19.11 38.39
C ASN A 419 -1.37 -17.81 38.96
N THR A 420 -0.54 -17.07 39.68
CA THR A 420 -0.92 -15.85 40.40
C THR A 420 -0.60 -14.57 39.63
N SER A 421 0.24 -14.65 38.58
CA SER A 421 0.62 -13.49 37.77
C SER A 421 -0.11 -13.38 36.44
N GLY A 422 -0.64 -14.49 35.92
CA GLY A 422 -1.07 -14.57 34.52
C GLY A 422 0.07 -14.92 33.56
N GLY A 423 1.26 -15.26 34.07
CA GLY A 423 2.42 -15.62 33.25
C GLY A 423 2.21 -16.91 32.44
N PHE A 424 2.95 -17.03 31.34
CA PHE A 424 2.91 -18.17 30.43
C PHE A 424 4.08 -19.13 30.65
N LEU A 425 3.83 -20.43 30.46
CA LEU A 425 4.88 -21.42 30.24
C LEU A 425 5.18 -21.45 28.73
N VAL A 426 6.34 -20.93 28.36
CA VAL A 426 6.77 -20.74 26.97
C VAL A 426 7.82 -21.79 26.59
N ALA A 427 7.64 -22.46 25.47
CA ALA A 427 8.58 -23.47 24.98
C ALA A 427 8.96 -23.23 23.51
N ASP A 428 10.25 -23.40 23.16
CA ASP A 428 10.69 -23.39 21.77
C ASP A 428 9.99 -24.47 20.94
N GLY A 429 9.77 -25.64 21.55
CA GLY A 429 9.21 -26.83 20.92
C GLY A 429 7.84 -27.26 21.47
N ASP A 430 7.60 -28.57 21.49
CA ASP A 430 6.32 -29.16 21.89
C ASP A 430 6.05 -28.98 23.39
N ILE A 431 4.77 -28.78 23.75
CA ILE A 431 4.28 -28.78 25.14
C ILE A 431 3.32 -29.95 25.31
N SER A 432 3.53 -30.79 26.33
CA SER A 432 2.64 -31.91 26.68
C SER A 432 2.16 -31.79 28.11
N ILE A 433 0.84 -31.79 28.30
CA ILE A 433 0.17 -31.73 29.60
C ILE A 433 -0.52 -33.07 29.84
N GLN A 434 -0.18 -33.74 30.93
CA GLN A 434 -0.60 -35.11 31.24
C GLN A 434 -1.22 -35.17 32.64
N GLY A 435 -2.27 -35.98 32.83
CA GLY A 435 -2.81 -36.28 34.17
C GLY A 435 -4.21 -36.90 34.18
N ASN A 436 -4.71 -37.21 35.36
CA ASN A 436 -5.95 -37.95 35.55
C ASN A 436 -6.73 -37.51 36.78
N ASN A 437 -8.07 -37.43 36.68
CA ASN A 437 -8.96 -36.99 37.75
C ASN A 437 -8.58 -35.62 38.35
N LEU A 438 -8.13 -34.70 37.50
CA LEU A 438 -7.70 -33.38 37.92
C LEU A 438 -8.93 -32.50 38.17
N SER A 439 -8.93 -31.77 39.28
CA SER A 439 -10.01 -30.86 39.63
C SER A 439 -9.40 -29.58 40.20
N PRO A 440 -9.68 -28.40 39.59
CA PRO A 440 -9.14 -27.13 40.04
C PRO A 440 -9.48 -26.86 41.50
N ALA A 441 -8.49 -26.48 42.29
CA ALA A 441 -8.65 -26.24 43.73
C ALA A 441 -9.01 -24.79 44.11
N GLY A 442 -8.99 -23.86 43.15
CA GLY A 442 -9.24 -22.43 43.35
C GLY A 442 -9.08 -21.61 42.07
N PRO A 443 -9.25 -20.27 42.14
CA PRO A 443 -9.21 -19.38 40.97
C PRO A 443 -7.82 -19.30 40.31
N ASP A 444 -6.75 -19.53 41.07
CA ASP A 444 -5.37 -19.51 40.56
C ASP A 444 -4.97 -20.83 39.89
N ASP A 445 -5.80 -21.87 39.94
CA ASP A 445 -5.50 -23.17 39.34
C ASP A 445 -5.79 -23.12 37.84
N LYS A 446 -4.88 -22.46 37.12
CA LYS A 446 -4.93 -22.20 35.67
C LYS A 446 -3.55 -22.36 35.03
N ILE A 447 -3.53 -22.88 33.80
CA ILE A 447 -2.30 -23.14 33.04
C ILE A 447 -2.33 -22.39 31.70
N PHE A 448 -1.39 -21.46 31.51
CA PHE A 448 -1.22 -20.72 30.27
C PHE A 448 0.03 -21.20 29.56
N VAL A 449 -0.10 -21.63 28.31
CA VAL A 449 0.99 -22.25 27.54
C VAL A 449 1.14 -21.63 26.17
N TYR A 450 2.39 -21.38 25.79
CA TYR A 450 2.78 -20.83 24.49
C TYR A 450 3.85 -21.72 23.85
N SER A 451 3.56 -22.29 22.68
CA SER A 451 4.56 -23.01 21.89
C SER A 451 5.00 -22.19 20.69
N ILE A 452 6.29 -21.82 20.63
CA ILE A 452 6.84 -20.92 19.60
C ILE A 452 6.84 -21.60 18.22
N GLY A 453 7.37 -22.82 18.14
CA GLY A 453 7.48 -23.57 16.88
C GLY A 453 6.93 -24.99 16.93
N GLY A 454 6.39 -25.44 18.07
CA GLY A 454 5.94 -26.81 18.29
C GLY A 454 4.42 -26.96 18.37
N ASN A 455 4.00 -28.06 18.99
CA ASN A 455 2.60 -28.45 19.21
C ASN A 455 2.27 -28.47 20.69
N ILE A 456 1.02 -28.24 21.04
CA ILE A 456 0.51 -28.39 22.40
C ILE A 456 -0.42 -29.60 22.45
N ARG A 457 -0.14 -30.54 23.36
CA ARG A 457 -0.92 -31.78 23.51
C ARG A 457 -1.48 -31.91 24.92
N PHE A 458 -2.79 -32.03 25.01
CA PHE A 458 -3.50 -32.34 26.25
C PHE A 458 -3.85 -33.83 26.29
N GLN A 459 -3.19 -34.54 27.18
CA GLN A 459 -3.33 -35.97 27.42
C GLN A 459 -3.87 -36.21 28.85
N THR A 460 -5.01 -35.57 29.14
CA THR A 460 -5.67 -35.64 30.45
C THR A 460 -6.95 -36.47 30.40
N THR A 461 -7.32 -37.14 31.49
CA THR A 461 -8.56 -37.94 31.54
C THR A 461 -9.38 -37.60 32.78
N TYR A 462 -10.70 -37.58 32.68
CA TYR A 462 -11.61 -37.27 33.80
C TYR A 462 -11.28 -35.96 34.52
N SER A 463 -10.82 -34.96 33.77
CA SER A 463 -10.18 -33.77 34.33
C SER A 463 -10.91 -32.48 33.98
N THR A 464 -10.93 -31.54 34.91
CA THR A 464 -11.29 -30.16 34.63
C THR A 464 -10.02 -29.33 34.52
N LEU A 465 -9.86 -28.58 33.43
CA LEU A 465 -8.69 -27.75 33.16
C LEU A 465 -9.11 -26.31 32.92
N ASN A 466 -8.42 -25.38 33.56
CA ASN A 466 -8.59 -23.95 33.32
C ASN A 466 -7.33 -23.43 32.62
N GLY A 467 -7.43 -22.74 31.49
CA GLY A 467 -6.21 -22.29 30.84
C GLY A 467 -6.34 -21.68 29.45
N ILE A 468 -5.19 -21.24 28.96
CA ILE A 468 -5.01 -20.68 27.63
C ILE A 468 -3.95 -21.52 26.90
N ALA A 469 -4.20 -21.86 25.64
CA ALA A 469 -3.21 -22.48 24.78
C ALA A 469 -3.00 -21.66 23.50
N TYR A 470 -1.76 -21.28 23.23
CA TYR A 470 -1.38 -20.49 22.07
C TYR A 470 -0.26 -21.19 21.27
N ALA A 471 -0.57 -21.60 20.03
CA ALA A 471 0.38 -22.29 19.15
C ALA A 471 0.26 -21.78 17.69
N PRO A 472 0.83 -20.62 17.37
CA PRO A 472 0.68 -20.00 16.05
C PRO A 472 1.49 -20.73 14.96
N GLY A 473 2.45 -21.56 15.36
CA GLY A 473 3.38 -22.23 14.44
C GLY A 473 4.47 -21.29 13.93
N ASN A 474 5.41 -21.87 13.18
CA ASN A 474 6.57 -21.16 12.65
C ASN A 474 6.83 -21.63 11.22
N ALA A 475 7.18 -20.70 10.32
CA ALA A 475 7.51 -20.99 8.91
C ALA A 475 8.60 -22.06 8.75
N THR A 476 9.53 -22.14 9.70
CA THR A 476 10.62 -23.14 9.70
C THR A 476 10.16 -24.56 10.10
N ASN A 477 9.01 -24.70 10.75
CA ASN A 477 8.41 -25.98 11.11
C ASN A 477 6.95 -26.06 10.60
N PRO A 478 6.73 -26.56 9.36
CA PRO A 478 5.38 -26.61 8.79
C PRO A 478 4.43 -27.55 9.54
N TYR A 479 4.97 -28.48 10.33
CA TYR A 479 4.23 -29.44 11.16
C TYR A 479 3.95 -28.94 12.58
N GLY A 480 4.42 -27.75 12.95
CA GLY A 480 4.12 -27.09 14.22
C GLY A 480 2.79 -26.32 14.20
N GLY A 481 2.41 -25.75 15.35
CA GLY A 481 1.22 -24.94 15.51
C GLY A 481 -0.08 -25.72 15.76
N ASN A 482 0.00 -26.98 16.18
CA ASN A 482 -1.19 -27.77 16.47
C ASN A 482 -1.52 -27.78 17.97
N VAL A 483 -2.78 -27.55 18.33
CA VAL A 483 -3.33 -27.85 19.67
C VAL A 483 -4.18 -29.11 19.56
N ILE A 484 -3.84 -30.15 20.33
CA ILE A 484 -4.45 -31.49 20.20
C ILE A 484 -4.94 -31.98 21.57
N PHE A 485 -6.22 -32.34 21.65
CA PHE A 485 -6.83 -32.94 22.84
C PHE A 485 -7.08 -34.43 22.61
N GLN A 486 -6.39 -35.32 23.33
CA GLN A 486 -6.39 -36.77 23.07
C GLN A 486 -7.03 -37.62 24.18
N GLY A 487 -7.42 -37.02 25.31
CA GLY A 487 -7.94 -37.76 26.46
C GLY A 487 -9.47 -37.82 26.54
N ILE A 488 -10.01 -38.44 27.60
CA ILE A 488 -11.44 -38.75 27.70
C ILE A 488 -12.08 -37.98 28.87
N ASN A 489 -13.31 -37.49 28.64
CA ASN A 489 -14.17 -36.89 29.65
C ASN A 489 -13.49 -35.71 30.37
N ASN A 490 -13.05 -34.73 29.59
CA ASN A 490 -12.45 -33.50 30.10
C ASN A 490 -13.41 -32.33 30.00
N SER A 491 -13.36 -31.41 30.95
CA SER A 491 -14.01 -30.10 30.88
C SER A 491 -12.94 -29.01 30.85
N ILE A 492 -12.90 -28.26 29.76
CA ILE A 492 -11.92 -27.19 29.56
C ILE A 492 -12.62 -25.85 29.74
N TYR A 493 -12.01 -24.95 30.50
CA TYR A 493 -12.46 -23.57 30.69
C TYR A 493 -11.34 -22.61 30.26
N GLY A 494 -11.61 -21.78 29.26
CA GLY A 494 -10.66 -20.77 28.80
C GLY A 494 -10.70 -20.50 27.32
N SER A 495 -9.54 -20.39 26.66
CA SER A 495 -9.44 -20.05 25.24
C SER A 495 -8.26 -20.71 24.54
N LEU A 496 -8.48 -21.11 23.29
CA LEU A 496 -7.54 -21.84 22.45
C LEU A 496 -7.30 -21.06 21.17
N ALA A 497 -6.05 -20.85 20.81
CA ALA A 497 -5.68 -20.29 19.51
C ALA A 497 -4.48 -21.04 18.95
N ALA A 498 -4.61 -21.57 17.73
CA ALA A 498 -3.56 -22.35 17.09
C ALA A 498 -3.61 -22.23 15.56
N LYS A 499 -2.56 -22.70 14.88
CA LYS A 499 -2.64 -22.94 13.42
C LYS A 499 -3.70 -23.98 13.12
N ASN A 500 -3.68 -25.11 13.84
CA ASN A 500 -4.74 -26.12 13.79
C ASN A 500 -5.17 -26.53 15.20
N VAL A 501 -6.45 -26.80 15.39
CA VAL A 501 -6.99 -27.36 16.63
C VAL A 501 -7.69 -28.68 16.32
N SER A 502 -7.38 -29.72 17.08
CA SER A 502 -7.97 -31.06 16.90
C SER A 502 -8.46 -31.62 18.23
N PHE A 503 -9.74 -31.97 18.28
CA PHE A 503 -10.34 -32.72 19.38
C PHE A 503 -10.42 -34.18 18.98
N GLU A 504 -9.48 -34.98 19.48
CA GLU A 504 -9.28 -36.40 19.15
C GLU A 504 -9.83 -37.36 20.20
N GLY A 505 -10.15 -36.84 21.38
CA GLY A 505 -10.69 -37.58 22.53
C GLY A 505 -12.21 -37.81 22.49
N HIS A 506 -12.75 -38.40 23.57
CA HIS A 506 -14.20 -38.64 23.73
C HIS A 506 -14.80 -37.78 24.84
N ALA A 507 -16.03 -37.29 24.65
CA ALA A 507 -16.81 -36.54 25.64
C ALA A 507 -16.06 -35.33 26.25
N THR A 508 -15.28 -34.62 25.44
CA THR A 508 -14.61 -33.38 25.88
C THR A 508 -15.56 -32.21 25.72
N GLN A 509 -15.75 -31.45 26.80
CA GLN A 509 -16.54 -30.24 26.84
C GLN A 509 -15.62 -29.03 26.89
N PHE A 510 -15.86 -28.05 26.03
CA PHE A 510 -15.18 -26.78 26.05
C PHE A 510 -16.13 -25.68 26.52
N ASN A 511 -15.69 -24.84 27.45
CA ASN A 511 -16.41 -23.70 27.96
C ASN A 511 -15.54 -22.46 27.77
N TYR A 512 -16.04 -21.50 27.00
CA TYR A 512 -15.39 -20.22 26.84
C TYR A 512 -15.50 -19.40 28.14
N GLY A 513 -14.41 -18.72 28.47
CA GLY A 513 -14.34 -17.81 29.61
C GLY A 513 -13.42 -18.32 30.71
N LEU A 514 -12.57 -17.41 31.19
CA LEU A 514 -11.66 -17.60 32.30
C LEU A 514 -11.34 -16.24 32.95
N GLU A 515 -11.25 -16.19 34.27
CA GLU A 515 -10.81 -15.00 34.99
C GLU A 515 -9.34 -14.65 34.63
N GLY A 516 -9.10 -13.41 34.18
CA GLY A 516 -7.79 -12.97 33.68
C GLY A 516 -7.65 -12.94 32.16
N ILE A 517 -8.63 -13.45 31.38
CA ILE A 517 -8.49 -13.52 29.92
C ILE A 517 -8.54 -12.14 29.26
N ALA A 518 -9.28 -11.19 29.83
CA ALA A 518 -9.38 -9.83 29.31
C ALA A 518 -8.03 -9.10 29.47
N GLU A 519 -7.40 -9.27 30.63
CA GLU A 519 -6.09 -8.74 30.97
C GLU A 519 -5.00 -9.30 30.04
N VAL A 520 -5.03 -10.62 29.77
CA VAL A 520 -4.12 -11.26 28.80
C VAL A 520 -4.34 -10.73 27.38
N ILE A 521 -5.60 -10.48 26.99
CA ILE A 521 -5.91 -9.86 25.70
C ILE A 521 -5.32 -8.44 25.67
N GLU A 522 -5.56 -7.63 26.70
CA GLU A 522 -5.08 -6.24 26.78
C GLU A 522 -3.55 -6.12 26.77
N GLU A 523 -2.85 -7.04 27.44
CA GLU A 523 -1.40 -7.02 27.60
C GLU A 523 -0.64 -7.47 26.34
N HIS A 524 -1.17 -8.46 25.62
CA HIS A 524 -0.43 -9.14 24.53
C HIS A 524 -1.00 -8.93 23.14
N PHE A 525 -2.26 -8.54 23.05
CA PHE A 525 -2.89 -8.16 21.80
C PHE A 525 -3.05 -6.66 21.88
N GLN A 526 -2.47 -5.92 20.94
CA GLN A 526 -2.48 -4.47 21.02
C GLN A 526 -3.91 -3.98 21.17
N SER A 527 -4.21 -3.51 22.38
CA SER A 527 -5.26 -2.54 22.62
C SER A 527 -4.80 -1.30 21.87
N PHE A 528 -5.30 -1.10 20.65
CA PHE A 528 -5.24 0.23 20.07
C PHE A 528 -6.25 1.07 20.86
N TYR A 529 -5.79 1.68 21.97
CA TYR A 529 -6.37 2.96 22.34
C TYR A 529 -6.28 3.82 21.09
N ASN A 530 -7.42 4.37 20.64
CA ASN A 530 -7.44 5.19 19.44
C ASN A 530 -6.37 6.30 19.51
N ALA A 531 -6.06 6.85 20.69
CA ALA A 531 -4.90 7.73 20.90
C ALA A 531 -3.56 7.18 20.39
N ASN A 532 -3.19 5.93 20.70
CA ASN A 532 -1.95 5.30 20.23
C ASN A 532 -1.97 5.06 18.73
N LEU A 533 -3.14 4.73 18.19
CA LEU A 533 -3.35 4.52 16.78
C LEU A 533 -3.27 5.85 16.01
N ILE A 534 -3.82 6.93 16.55
CA ILE A 534 -3.70 8.30 16.03
C ILE A 534 -2.24 8.77 16.07
N ARG A 535 -1.49 8.46 17.15
CA ARG A 535 -0.02 8.68 17.16
C ARG A 535 0.65 7.93 16.03
N LYS A 536 0.34 6.64 15.88
CA LYS A 536 0.91 5.80 14.82
C LYS A 536 0.60 6.40 13.46
N THR A 537 -0.66 6.67 13.14
CA THR A 537 -1.07 7.23 11.84
C THR A 537 -0.47 8.62 11.57
N ALA A 538 -0.34 9.47 12.60
CA ALA A 538 0.38 10.74 12.48
C ALA A 538 1.88 10.53 12.18
N LYS A 539 2.53 9.55 12.82
CA LYS A 539 3.93 9.19 12.54
C LYS A 539 4.09 8.55 11.16
N ASP A 540 3.13 7.73 10.74
CA ASP A 540 3.12 7.12 9.40
C ASP A 540 3.02 8.22 8.31
N LEU A 541 2.24 9.29 8.55
CA LEU A 541 2.25 10.47 7.68
C LEU A 541 3.63 11.16 7.65
N VAL A 542 4.30 11.32 8.79
CA VAL A 542 5.67 11.86 8.85
C VAL A 542 6.64 10.98 8.07
N ASP A 543 6.55 9.66 8.23
CA ASP A 543 7.42 8.70 7.53
C ASP A 543 7.16 8.72 6.01
N ASN A 544 5.90 8.80 5.58
CA ASN A 544 5.53 8.95 4.17
C ASN A 544 6.09 10.24 3.53
N LEU A 545 6.33 11.27 4.32
CA LEU A 545 6.85 12.57 3.86
C LEU A 545 8.37 12.74 4.12
N THR A 546 9.01 11.78 4.79
CA THR A 546 10.43 11.88 5.17
C THR A 546 11.33 11.73 3.94
N GLY A 547 12.23 12.70 3.74
CA GLY A 547 13.07 12.81 2.54
C GLY A 547 12.46 13.67 1.43
N THR A 548 11.24 14.18 1.60
CA THR A 548 10.63 15.13 0.66
C THR A 548 11.01 16.58 0.98
N ASN A 549 10.83 17.50 0.02
CA ASN A 549 10.93 18.95 0.25
C ASN A 549 9.66 19.48 0.97
N THR A 550 9.33 18.87 2.10
CA THR A 550 8.17 19.20 2.94
C THR A 550 8.63 19.65 4.31
N LYS A 551 8.07 20.75 4.81
CA LYS A 551 8.11 21.04 6.24
C LYS A 551 6.80 20.66 6.88
N MET A 552 6.85 20.07 8.06
CA MET A 552 5.65 19.67 8.78
C MET A 552 5.69 20.18 10.22
N GLY A 553 4.59 20.78 10.65
CA GLY A 553 4.33 21.12 12.04
C GLY A 553 3.19 20.29 12.58
N ILE A 554 3.09 20.21 13.91
CA ILE A 554 2.00 19.53 14.59
C ILE A 554 1.45 20.38 15.73
N ILE A 555 0.14 20.34 15.89
CA ILE A 555 -0.60 21.02 16.96
C ILE A 555 -1.52 20.01 17.62
N GLN A 556 -1.47 19.89 18.95
CA GLN A 556 -2.54 19.32 19.75
C GLN A 556 -3.41 20.44 20.33
N TYR A 557 -4.73 20.29 20.35
CA TYR A 557 -5.62 21.32 20.92
C TYR A 557 -6.76 20.74 21.76
N ALA A 558 -7.04 21.37 22.90
CA ALA A 558 -8.22 21.10 23.74
C ALA A 558 -8.99 22.42 23.96
N ASP A 559 -9.01 22.97 25.19
CA ASP A 559 -9.49 24.32 25.47
C ASP A 559 -8.65 25.44 24.83
N SER A 560 -7.39 25.13 24.51
CA SER A 560 -6.47 25.97 23.75
C SER A 560 -5.47 25.12 22.97
N ALA A 561 -4.71 25.76 22.07
CA ALA A 561 -3.56 25.16 21.40
C ALA A 561 -2.21 25.62 22.01
N ASN A 562 -2.19 26.17 23.22
CA ASN A 562 -1.02 26.85 23.79
C ASN A 562 0.21 25.94 23.98
N ASP A 563 -0.01 24.68 24.36
CA ASP A 563 1.04 23.74 24.77
C ASP A 563 1.69 23.03 23.59
N ASN A 564 2.09 23.80 22.57
CA ASN A 564 2.79 23.32 21.38
C ASN A 564 4.07 24.13 21.14
N ASP A 565 5.00 23.56 20.38
CA ASP A 565 6.27 24.24 20.05
C ASP A 565 6.18 25.18 18.84
N PHE A 566 5.10 25.05 18.05
CA PHE A 566 4.83 25.82 16.83
C PHE A 566 5.99 25.83 15.83
N THR A 567 6.68 24.69 15.71
CA THR A 567 7.84 24.53 14.81
C THR A 567 7.42 23.84 13.51
N LEU A 568 7.94 24.32 12.37
CA LEU A 568 7.88 23.62 11.09
C LEU A 568 9.19 22.84 10.88
N TYR A 569 9.12 21.51 11.00
CA TYR A 569 10.26 20.60 10.87
C TYR A 569 10.51 20.28 9.39
N ASP A 570 11.73 20.54 8.90
CA ASP A 570 12.12 20.21 7.53
C ASP A 570 12.36 18.70 7.40
N LEU A 571 11.43 18.00 6.75
CA LEU A 571 11.42 16.55 6.59
C LEU A 571 12.40 16.04 5.54
N SER A 572 13.07 16.92 4.78
CA SER A 572 14.21 16.51 3.95
C SER A 572 15.39 16.02 4.79
N VAL A 573 15.38 16.33 6.10
CA VAL A 573 16.38 15.94 7.08
C VAL A 573 15.81 14.87 8.01
N GLU A 574 16.33 13.64 7.93
CA GLU A 574 15.84 12.49 8.70
C GLU A 574 15.81 12.71 10.22
N SER A 575 16.79 13.44 10.78
CA SER A 575 16.79 13.77 12.21
C SER A 575 15.63 14.66 12.63
N ASN A 576 15.15 15.55 11.75
CA ASN A 576 13.98 16.38 12.04
C ASN A 576 12.69 15.55 11.99
N SER A 577 12.59 14.60 11.06
CA SER A 577 11.50 13.63 11.05
C SER A 577 11.43 12.86 12.36
N GLN A 578 12.58 12.39 12.88
CA GLN A 578 12.60 11.71 14.18
C GLN A 578 12.18 12.64 15.34
N LEU A 579 12.67 13.88 15.37
CA LEU A 579 12.25 14.85 16.40
C LEU A 579 10.74 15.11 16.37
N LEU A 580 10.13 15.24 15.19
CA LEU A 580 8.69 15.40 15.06
C LEU A 580 7.92 14.17 15.54
N LYS A 581 8.42 12.96 15.26
CA LYS A 581 7.84 11.71 15.79
C LYS A 581 7.93 11.64 17.31
N ASP A 582 9.04 12.05 17.90
CA ASP A 582 9.20 12.12 19.36
C ASP A 582 8.20 13.10 19.99
N LYS A 583 7.87 14.21 19.30
CA LYS A 583 6.82 15.15 19.73
C LYS A 583 5.43 14.52 19.71
N ILE A 584 5.10 13.78 18.66
CA ILE A 584 3.84 13.03 18.55
C ILE A 584 3.71 12.02 19.71
N ASP A 585 4.80 11.31 20.02
CA ASP A 585 4.82 10.33 21.12
C ASP A 585 4.65 10.99 22.50
N ALA A 586 5.13 12.22 22.66
CA ALA A 586 5.02 12.97 23.90
C ALA A 586 3.63 13.59 24.17
N PHE A 587 2.73 13.63 23.20
CA PHE A 587 1.39 14.20 23.41
C PHE A 587 0.61 13.44 24.48
N ASP A 588 -0.12 14.15 25.34
CA ASP A 588 -1.04 13.50 26.26
C ASP A 588 -2.45 13.62 25.69
N PHE A 589 -3.00 12.51 25.20
CA PHE A 589 -4.38 12.52 24.74
C PHE A 589 -5.28 12.38 25.97
N GLY A 590 -5.88 13.49 26.40
CA GLY A 590 -6.76 13.59 27.55
C GLY A 590 -8.23 13.40 27.18
N ALA A 591 -9.13 13.55 28.16
CA ALA A 591 -10.58 13.53 27.97
C ALA A 591 -11.21 14.81 28.55
N SER A 592 -10.71 15.97 28.14
CA SER A 592 -11.17 17.27 28.64
C SER A 592 -12.64 17.55 28.29
N GLY A 593 -13.13 16.97 27.19
CA GLY A 593 -14.40 17.32 26.55
C GLY A 593 -14.35 18.67 25.83
N GLU A 594 -13.19 19.35 25.80
CA GLU A 594 -13.03 20.73 25.35
C GLU A 594 -12.30 20.78 24.00
N SER A 595 -12.78 21.62 23.08
CA SER A 595 -12.30 21.74 21.71
C SER A 595 -12.37 23.17 21.20
N ASN A 596 -11.20 23.79 21.09
CA ASN A 596 -10.96 25.12 20.57
C ASN A 596 -10.37 25.04 19.16
N MET A 597 -11.14 24.45 18.25
CA MET A 597 -10.78 24.29 16.84
C MET A 597 -10.36 25.62 16.19
N GLY A 598 -11.02 26.73 16.57
CA GLY A 598 -10.66 28.06 16.09
C GLY A 598 -9.26 28.50 16.53
N ASP A 599 -8.84 28.17 17.75
CA ASP A 599 -7.50 28.49 18.24
C ASP A 599 -6.44 27.66 17.51
N ALA A 600 -6.70 26.37 17.27
CA ALA A 600 -5.82 25.51 16.49
C ALA A 600 -5.62 26.02 15.05
N LEU A 601 -6.72 26.35 14.35
CA LEU A 601 -6.67 26.98 13.02
C LEU A 601 -5.89 28.31 13.06
N ARG A 602 -6.07 29.11 14.12
CA ARG A 602 -5.38 30.41 14.26
C ARG A 602 -3.89 30.19 14.37
N ARG A 603 -3.45 29.28 15.23
CA ARG A 603 -2.03 28.97 15.43
C ARG A 603 -1.41 28.36 14.17
N ALA A 604 -2.12 27.44 13.51
CA ALA A 604 -1.67 26.84 12.25
C ALA A 604 -1.51 27.88 11.12
N ASN A 605 -2.45 28.82 10.99
CA ASN A 605 -2.35 29.94 10.05
C ASN A 605 -1.06 30.75 10.26
N TYR A 606 -0.72 31.05 11.51
CA TYR A 606 0.51 31.80 11.82
C TYR A 606 1.77 30.97 11.63
N MET A 607 1.75 29.65 11.84
CA MET A 607 2.88 28.79 11.49
C MET A 607 3.17 28.84 9.98
N LEU A 608 2.13 28.84 9.14
CA LEU A 608 2.23 28.85 7.68
C LEU A 608 2.35 30.26 7.04
N LYS A 609 2.38 31.31 7.85
CA LYS A 609 2.66 32.69 7.41
C LYS A 609 3.83 33.36 8.12
N GLY A 610 4.25 32.79 9.25
CA GLY A 610 5.25 33.35 10.13
C GLY A 610 6.68 33.05 9.69
N PRO A 611 7.67 33.48 10.50
CA PRO A 611 9.08 33.18 10.28
C PRO A 611 9.32 31.67 10.16
N GLY A 612 9.95 31.24 9.06
CA GLY A 612 10.21 29.83 8.78
C GLY A 612 9.33 29.22 7.69
N SER A 613 8.21 29.86 7.35
CA SER A 613 7.40 29.53 6.18
C SER A 613 7.95 30.15 4.89
N GLY A 614 7.92 29.40 3.79
CA GLY A 614 8.30 29.88 2.45
C GLY A 614 7.23 30.77 1.80
N GLU A 615 7.64 31.75 0.98
CA GLU A 615 6.69 32.60 0.24
C GLU A 615 5.93 31.82 -0.85
N ASP A 616 6.63 30.96 -1.60
CA ASP A 616 6.09 30.19 -2.73
C ASP A 616 5.74 28.73 -2.37
N SER A 617 5.64 28.40 -1.08
CA SER A 617 5.30 27.06 -0.62
C SER A 617 3.79 26.76 -0.73
N LEU A 618 3.47 25.51 -1.07
CA LEU A 618 2.10 25.00 -0.96
C LEU A 618 1.78 24.77 0.53
N LYS A 619 0.76 25.46 1.04
CA LYS A 619 0.42 25.51 2.47
C LYS A 619 -0.86 24.77 2.75
N GLN A 620 -0.81 23.85 3.71
CA GLN A 620 -1.96 23.03 4.07
C GLN A 620 -2.12 22.85 5.58
N ILE A 621 -3.37 22.88 6.05
CA ILE A 621 -3.74 22.52 7.42
C ILE A 621 -4.61 21.27 7.35
N ILE A 622 -4.24 20.21 8.07
CA ILE A 622 -5.02 18.98 8.20
C ILE A 622 -5.59 18.96 9.63
N MET A 623 -6.91 19.07 9.75
CA MET A 623 -7.65 19.12 11.01
C MET A 623 -8.31 17.78 11.30
N LEU A 624 -7.72 16.98 12.20
CA LEU A 624 -8.31 15.74 12.68
C LEU A 624 -9.25 16.07 13.86
N SER A 625 -10.54 16.10 13.57
CA SER A 625 -11.59 16.62 14.44
C SER A 625 -12.30 15.49 15.19
N GLY A 626 -12.15 15.49 16.51
CA GLY A 626 -12.80 14.54 17.41
C GLY A 626 -14.11 15.07 17.99
N SER A 627 -14.34 16.37 17.92
CA SER A 627 -15.53 17.02 18.46
C SER A 627 -15.87 18.30 17.70
N ALA A 628 -17.10 18.79 17.89
CA ALA A 628 -17.48 20.12 17.41
C ALA A 628 -16.79 21.20 18.27
N PRO A 629 -16.47 22.38 17.70
CA PRO A 629 -15.92 23.48 18.48
C PRO A 629 -16.86 23.86 19.63
N ASN A 630 -16.34 23.87 20.85
CA ASN A 630 -17.05 24.23 22.09
C ASN A 630 -16.27 25.21 22.99
N LYS A 631 -15.05 25.57 22.57
CA LYS A 631 -14.24 26.63 23.15
C LYS A 631 -13.82 27.63 22.10
N TRP A 632 -13.56 28.85 22.55
CA TRP A 632 -12.96 29.91 21.73
C TRP A 632 -12.05 30.82 22.53
N THR A 633 -11.21 31.57 21.82
CA THR A 633 -10.22 32.46 22.43
C THR A 633 -10.59 33.93 22.24
N SER A 634 -10.66 34.67 23.34
CA SER A 634 -10.87 36.11 23.33
C SER A 634 -9.56 36.89 23.42
N SER A 635 -9.54 38.09 22.82
CA SER A 635 -8.45 39.06 22.95
C SER A 635 -8.53 39.92 24.22
N ASN A 636 -9.65 39.88 24.95
CA ASN A 636 -9.86 40.66 26.17
C ASN A 636 -10.47 39.85 27.32
N ALA A 637 -10.24 40.31 28.55
CA ALA A 637 -10.69 39.63 29.77
C ALA A 637 -12.21 39.53 29.89
N GLU A 638 -12.93 40.47 29.27
CA GLU A 638 -14.40 40.51 29.24
C GLU A 638 -15.01 39.47 28.29
N LYS A 639 -14.20 38.75 27.49
CA LYS A 639 -14.64 37.70 26.57
C LYS A 639 -15.65 38.19 25.53
N THR A 640 -15.42 39.38 24.97
CA THR A 640 -16.33 40.02 24.02
C THR A 640 -15.75 40.14 22.61
N MET A 641 -14.43 39.97 22.45
CA MET A 641 -13.75 40.18 21.17
C MET A 641 -12.92 38.94 20.81
N PRO A 642 -13.08 38.34 19.62
CA PRO A 642 -12.30 37.18 19.23
C PRO A 642 -10.80 37.53 19.11
N LYS A 643 -9.94 36.60 19.49
CA LYS A 643 -8.49 36.72 19.28
C LYS A 643 -8.14 36.28 17.85
N LEU A 644 -7.62 37.18 17.04
CA LEU A 644 -7.26 36.89 15.64
C LEU A 644 -5.76 37.09 15.35
N ASP A 645 -5.05 37.77 16.23
CA ASP A 645 -3.60 37.95 16.20
C ASP A 645 -2.87 36.69 16.70
N ASP A 646 -1.56 36.62 16.44
CA ASP A 646 -0.70 35.55 16.96
C ASP A 646 -0.56 35.63 18.50
N GLY A 647 0.09 34.63 19.09
CA GLY A 647 0.36 34.51 20.51
C GLY A 647 -0.62 33.60 21.25
N SER A 648 -0.35 33.44 22.55
CA SER A 648 -1.06 32.53 23.44
C SER A 648 -2.53 32.91 23.64
N ALA A 649 -3.37 31.90 23.79
CA ALA A 649 -4.76 32.01 24.18
C ALA A 649 -4.86 32.21 25.70
N ILE A 650 -5.03 33.46 26.14
CA ILE A 650 -5.09 33.81 27.58
C ILE A 650 -6.53 33.81 28.09
N TYR A 651 -7.47 34.37 27.31
CA TYR A 651 -8.86 34.53 27.72
C TYR A 651 -9.75 33.49 27.04
N LEU A 652 -9.77 32.28 27.60
CA LEU A 652 -10.57 31.16 27.10
C LEU A 652 -12.06 31.34 27.44
N ALA A 653 -12.92 31.06 26.47
CA ALA A 653 -14.36 31.22 26.52
C ALA A 653 -15.07 29.98 25.91
N GLY A 654 -16.39 29.98 25.96
CA GLY A 654 -17.24 28.82 25.64
C GLY A 654 -18.05 28.35 26.85
N ASP A 655 -19.12 27.61 26.59
CA ASP A 655 -20.12 27.20 27.56
C ASP A 655 -19.98 25.74 28.05
N GLY A 656 -18.79 25.16 27.90
CA GLY A 656 -18.43 23.83 28.42
C GLY A 656 -18.04 22.89 27.29
N THR A 657 -18.57 21.67 27.31
CA THR A 657 -18.37 20.66 26.25
C THR A 657 -19.38 20.79 25.09
N ALA A 658 -20.36 21.68 25.24
CA ALA A 658 -21.31 22.07 24.21
C ALA A 658 -21.05 23.52 23.76
N ASP A 659 -21.62 23.91 22.62
CA ASP A 659 -21.60 25.27 22.06
C ASP A 659 -23.04 25.76 21.91
N SER A 660 -23.68 26.11 23.02
CA SER A 660 -25.11 26.46 23.09
C SER A 660 -25.39 27.87 22.61
N ASP A 661 -24.41 28.78 22.77
CA ASP A 661 -24.52 30.17 22.31
C ASP A 661 -24.01 30.38 20.88
N GLY A 662 -23.40 29.36 20.27
CA GLY A 662 -22.86 29.39 18.91
C GLY A 662 -21.57 30.19 18.76
N SER A 663 -21.00 30.69 19.85
CA SER A 663 -19.82 31.56 19.83
C SER A 663 -18.56 30.82 19.41
N SER A 664 -18.43 29.55 19.77
CA SER A 664 -17.27 28.72 19.43
C SER A 664 -17.26 28.36 17.96
N LEU A 665 -18.42 27.98 17.40
CA LEU A 665 -18.58 27.79 15.97
C LEU A 665 -18.34 29.08 15.19
N ALA A 666 -18.85 30.22 15.66
CA ALA A 666 -18.64 31.51 15.00
C ALA A 666 -17.15 31.90 14.97
N TYR A 667 -16.41 31.61 16.04
CA TYR A 667 -14.98 31.83 16.11
C TYR A 667 -14.22 30.94 15.13
N ALA A 668 -14.49 29.62 15.13
CA ALA A 668 -13.86 28.67 14.21
C ALA A 668 -14.09 29.05 12.73
N LYS A 669 -15.31 29.47 12.36
CA LYS A 669 -15.62 29.97 11.01
C LYS A 669 -14.85 31.24 10.65
N THR A 670 -14.72 32.17 11.60
CA THR A 670 -13.99 33.43 11.39
C THR A 670 -12.52 33.14 11.10
N VAL A 671 -11.89 32.27 11.89
CA VAL A 671 -10.49 31.90 11.71
C VAL A 671 -10.28 31.00 10.49
N GLY A 672 -11.21 30.09 10.22
CA GLY A 672 -11.23 29.28 9.00
C GLY A 672 -11.19 30.17 7.77
N LYS A 673 -12.04 31.19 7.71
CA LYS A 673 -12.03 32.19 6.62
C LYS A 673 -10.69 32.89 6.46
N MET A 674 -9.97 33.16 7.55
CA MET A 674 -8.62 33.71 7.46
C MET A 674 -7.63 32.75 6.78
N ALA A 675 -7.77 31.42 6.96
CA ALA A 675 -6.94 30.44 6.26
C ALA A 675 -7.13 30.53 4.74
N ASN A 676 -8.39 30.60 4.30
CA ASN A 676 -8.75 30.77 2.89
C ASN A 676 -8.18 32.07 2.30
N GLU A 677 -8.39 33.21 2.99
CA GLU A 677 -7.86 34.52 2.58
C GLU A 677 -6.33 34.56 2.52
N ASN A 678 -5.68 33.62 3.22
CA ASN A 678 -4.24 33.44 3.26
C ASN A 678 -3.70 32.46 2.22
N ASN A 679 -4.55 31.92 1.33
CA ASN A 679 -4.23 30.87 0.36
C ASN A 679 -3.68 29.60 1.03
N ILE A 680 -4.22 29.24 2.19
CA ILE A 680 -3.88 28.01 2.91
C ILE A 680 -5.01 27.01 2.68
N GLU A 681 -4.69 25.85 2.10
CA GLU A 681 -5.66 24.79 1.92
C GLU A 681 -5.98 24.12 3.25
N THR A 682 -7.26 23.96 3.57
CA THR A 682 -7.69 23.26 4.79
C THR A 682 -8.35 21.94 4.43
N VAL A 683 -7.96 20.87 5.10
CA VAL A 683 -8.58 19.55 5.02
C VAL A 683 -9.11 19.19 6.40
N PHE A 684 -10.37 18.79 6.50
CA PHE A 684 -10.97 18.34 7.74
C PHE A 684 -11.23 16.84 7.67
N VAL A 685 -10.94 16.15 8.78
CA VAL A 685 -11.21 14.73 8.96
C VAL A 685 -12.07 14.57 10.21
N ASN A 686 -13.32 14.17 10.03
CA ASN A 686 -14.22 13.80 11.11
C ASN A 686 -13.86 12.40 11.62
N PHE A 687 -13.40 12.31 12.86
CA PHE A 687 -13.18 11.05 13.58
C PHE A 687 -14.06 10.96 14.85
N SER A 688 -15.08 11.82 14.95
CA SER A 688 -15.98 11.88 16.09
C SER A 688 -16.99 10.74 16.08
N GLN A 689 -17.23 10.14 17.24
CA GLN A 689 -18.38 9.26 17.48
C GLN A 689 -19.68 10.06 17.65
N ASP A 690 -19.58 11.30 18.11
CA ASP A 690 -20.70 12.22 18.20
C ASP A 690 -21.03 12.81 16.83
N ASN A 691 -22.31 13.13 16.61
CA ASN A 691 -22.74 13.79 15.39
C ASN A 691 -22.31 15.27 15.40
N ILE A 692 -21.16 15.55 14.78
CA ILE A 692 -20.58 16.89 14.65
C ILE A 692 -20.65 17.45 13.22
N GLU A 693 -21.16 16.66 12.27
CA GLU A 693 -21.05 16.93 10.84
C GLU A 693 -21.58 18.30 10.43
N GLU A 694 -22.74 18.72 10.96
CA GLU A 694 -23.34 20.01 10.59
C GLU A 694 -22.43 21.19 10.96
N LYS A 695 -21.80 21.12 12.14
CA LYS A 695 -20.90 22.18 12.62
C LYS A 695 -19.57 22.14 11.88
N LEU A 696 -19.02 20.94 11.66
CA LEU A 696 -17.77 20.74 10.94
C LEU A 696 -17.88 21.21 9.48
N GLU A 697 -18.97 20.88 8.79
CA GLU A 697 -19.25 21.31 7.42
C GLU A 697 -19.25 22.84 7.30
N GLN A 698 -19.87 23.53 8.25
CA GLN A 698 -19.87 24.99 8.25
C GLN A 698 -18.48 25.59 8.42
N VAL A 699 -17.61 24.99 9.24
CA VAL A 699 -16.22 25.46 9.39
C VAL A 699 -15.44 25.20 8.10
N ALA A 700 -15.56 23.99 7.53
CA ALA A 700 -14.87 23.57 6.32
C ALA A 700 -15.23 24.44 5.10
N ILE A 701 -16.52 24.74 4.89
CA ILE A 701 -16.96 25.66 3.83
C ILE A 701 -16.36 27.06 4.03
N PHE A 702 -16.39 27.59 5.26
CA PHE A 702 -15.88 28.93 5.54
C PHE A 702 -14.36 29.02 5.38
N SER A 703 -13.63 27.93 5.61
CA SER A 703 -12.20 27.86 5.38
C SER A 703 -11.80 27.58 3.93
N GLY A 704 -12.76 27.41 3.03
CA GLY A 704 -12.49 27.11 1.62
C GLY A 704 -11.94 25.70 1.41
N ALA A 705 -12.21 24.77 2.32
CA ALA A 705 -11.93 23.35 2.09
C ALA A 705 -12.62 22.89 0.80
N LYS A 706 -11.99 21.98 0.06
CA LYS A 706 -12.56 21.42 -1.17
C LYS A 706 -13.62 20.37 -0.84
N GLU A 707 -14.61 20.23 -1.71
CA GLU A 707 -15.59 19.15 -1.59
C GLU A 707 -14.89 17.81 -1.80
N VAL A 708 -15.14 16.86 -0.89
CA VAL A 708 -14.65 15.48 -1.00
C VAL A 708 -15.47 14.77 -2.06
N LEU A 709 -14.76 14.19 -3.03
CA LEU A 709 -15.32 13.57 -4.22
C LEU A 709 -16.47 12.61 -3.87
N ASN A 710 -17.63 12.81 -4.51
CA ASN A 710 -18.84 11.98 -4.38
C ASN A 710 -19.49 11.92 -2.98
N THR A 711 -19.16 12.84 -2.07
CA THR A 711 -19.77 12.88 -0.72
C THR A 711 -20.74 14.04 -0.51
N GLY A 712 -20.60 15.14 -1.25
CA GLY A 712 -21.35 16.38 -0.99
C GLY A 712 -20.92 17.11 0.30
N LYS A 713 -19.76 16.74 0.87
CA LYS A 713 -19.21 17.29 2.11
C LYS A 713 -17.84 17.90 1.87
N HIS A 714 -17.44 18.87 2.69
CA HIS A 714 -16.12 19.51 2.63
C HIS A 714 -15.14 18.95 3.68
N PHE A 715 -15.43 17.76 4.20
CA PHE A 715 -14.59 17.02 5.14
C PHE A 715 -14.65 15.52 4.82
N TYR A 716 -13.57 14.81 5.15
CA TYR A 716 -13.52 13.35 5.12
C TYR A 716 -14.10 12.79 6.43
N SER A 717 -14.72 11.61 6.38
CA SER A 717 -15.10 10.87 7.59
C SER A 717 -14.22 9.64 7.72
N ALA A 718 -13.78 9.34 8.94
CA ALA A 718 -13.06 8.13 9.28
C ALA A 718 -13.66 7.49 10.54
N SER A 719 -13.87 6.19 10.48
CA SER A 719 -14.38 5.35 11.55
C SER A 719 -13.31 4.43 12.15
N SER A 720 -12.19 4.28 11.46
CA SER A 720 -11.00 3.52 11.88
C SER A 720 -9.74 4.29 11.50
N ALA A 721 -8.58 3.94 12.07
CA ALA A 721 -7.35 4.58 11.64
C ALA A 721 -6.81 4.09 10.30
N SER A 722 -7.22 2.91 9.83
CA SER A 722 -6.96 2.51 8.45
C SER A 722 -7.59 3.50 7.48
N GLU A 723 -8.80 4.00 7.77
CA GLU A 723 -9.44 5.04 6.97
C GLU A 723 -8.72 6.40 7.11
N ILE A 724 -8.12 6.72 8.26
CA ILE A 724 -7.27 7.91 8.39
C ILE A 724 -5.99 7.76 7.55
N GLU A 725 -5.34 6.60 7.58
CA GLU A 725 -4.18 6.28 6.74
C GLU A 725 -4.55 6.41 5.25
N ASP A 726 -5.71 5.90 4.84
CA ASP A 726 -6.25 6.05 3.49
C ASP A 726 -6.49 7.53 3.10
N ILE A 727 -7.03 8.34 4.01
CA ILE A 727 -7.21 9.79 3.79
C ILE A 727 -5.86 10.48 3.64
N PHE A 728 -4.89 10.18 4.50
CA PHE A 728 -3.54 10.74 4.43
C PHE A 728 -2.84 10.36 3.13
N GLU A 729 -3.07 9.16 2.62
CA GLU A 729 -2.61 8.75 1.30
C GLU A 729 -3.25 9.60 0.18
N ILE A 730 -4.57 9.81 0.20
CA ILE A 730 -5.27 10.70 -0.75
C ILE A 730 -4.67 12.12 -0.71
N ILE A 731 -4.45 12.65 0.50
CA ILE A 731 -3.85 13.98 0.70
C ILE A 731 -2.41 14.02 0.17
N ALA A 732 -1.62 12.96 0.37
CA ALA A 732 -0.25 12.88 -0.13
C ALA A 732 -0.22 12.91 -1.68
N PHE A 733 -1.08 12.11 -2.33
CA PHE A 733 -1.15 11.97 -3.80
C PHE A 733 -1.77 13.18 -4.50
N SER A 734 -2.84 13.78 -3.94
CA SER A 734 -3.60 14.88 -4.55
C SER A 734 -2.81 16.18 -4.80
N VAL A 735 -1.63 16.32 -4.20
CA VAL A 735 -0.76 17.50 -4.39
C VAL A 735 0.58 17.13 -5.05
N SER A 736 0.58 16.05 -5.84
CA SER A 736 1.68 15.65 -6.75
C SER A 736 1.43 15.96 -8.24
N GLU A 737 0.32 16.64 -8.54
CA GLU A 737 -0.21 16.89 -9.90
C GLU A 737 -0.18 18.36 -10.38
N GLU A 738 0.73 19.21 -9.90
CA GLU A 738 1.05 20.43 -10.65
C GLU A 738 2.22 20.14 -11.60
N VAL A 739 1.90 19.59 -12.78
CA VAL A 739 2.81 19.58 -13.93
C VAL A 739 3.02 21.03 -14.34
N SER A 740 4.27 21.49 -14.37
CA SER A 740 4.64 22.80 -14.91
C SER A 740 4.13 22.89 -16.35
N GLY A 741 3.12 23.73 -16.60
CA GLY A 741 2.41 23.75 -17.88
C GLY A 741 3.35 24.05 -19.07
N LEU A 742 3.36 23.16 -20.07
CA LEU A 742 3.97 23.43 -21.37
C LEU A 742 3.04 24.38 -22.16
N LEU A 743 3.53 25.58 -22.51
CA LEU A 743 2.81 26.48 -23.39
C LEU A 743 3.44 26.45 -24.78
N LEU A 744 2.69 26.03 -25.80
CA LEU A 744 3.08 26.23 -27.18
C LEU A 744 3.04 27.74 -27.48
N ALA A 745 4.21 28.35 -27.59
CA ALA A 745 4.34 29.78 -27.79
C ALA A 745 4.22 30.14 -29.27
N ASP A 746 4.82 29.33 -30.15
CA ASP A 746 4.77 29.59 -31.59
C ASP A 746 5.05 28.35 -32.46
N ILE A 747 4.66 28.44 -33.74
CA ILE A 747 5.06 27.47 -34.79
C ILE A 747 5.58 28.24 -36.00
N GLU A 748 6.87 28.08 -36.31
CA GLU A 748 7.48 28.66 -37.51
C GLU A 748 7.52 27.65 -38.64
N TYR A 749 7.09 28.07 -39.84
CA TYR A 749 7.17 27.30 -41.08
C TYR A 749 8.18 27.93 -42.03
N GLU A 750 9.07 27.11 -42.59
CA GLU A 750 10.03 27.54 -43.60
C GLU A 750 10.20 26.47 -44.69
N ALA A 751 10.06 26.88 -45.95
CA ALA A 751 10.15 25.98 -47.10
C ALA A 751 10.90 26.62 -48.27
N VAL A 752 11.78 25.86 -48.92
CA VAL A 752 12.45 26.26 -50.16
C VAL A 752 11.98 25.33 -51.29
N LEU A 753 11.12 25.83 -52.16
CA LEU A 753 10.52 25.01 -53.21
C LEU A 753 11.54 24.71 -54.33
N PRO A 754 11.49 23.51 -54.95
CA PRO A 754 12.44 23.08 -55.97
C PRO A 754 12.44 23.97 -57.21
N GLU A 755 13.52 23.88 -58.00
CA GLU A 755 13.62 24.59 -59.28
C GLU A 755 12.40 24.34 -60.16
N GLY A 756 11.84 25.42 -60.71
CA GLY A 756 10.67 25.34 -61.57
C GLY A 756 9.34 25.35 -60.83
N VAL A 757 9.33 25.52 -59.50
CA VAL A 757 8.09 25.69 -58.72
C VAL A 757 8.06 27.10 -58.10
N PHE A 758 7.02 27.86 -58.45
CA PHE A 758 6.82 29.23 -57.98
C PHE A 758 5.63 29.34 -57.04
N VAL A 759 5.81 29.94 -55.87
CA VAL A 759 4.71 30.25 -54.95
C VAL A 759 4.03 31.53 -55.38
N LEU A 760 2.72 31.48 -55.58
CA LEU A 760 1.90 32.62 -55.99
C LEU A 760 1.14 33.22 -54.80
N GLU A 761 0.60 32.38 -53.92
CA GLU A 761 -0.17 32.77 -52.74
C GLU A 761 0.20 31.84 -51.57
N ALA A 762 0.34 32.40 -50.38
CA ALA A 762 0.55 31.71 -49.10
C ALA A 762 -0.43 32.27 -48.05
N LEU A 763 -0.34 31.82 -46.80
CA LEU A 763 -1.12 32.42 -45.70
C LEU A 763 -0.75 33.90 -45.49
N GLU A 764 -1.69 34.68 -44.93
CA GLU A 764 -1.54 36.14 -44.74
C GLU A 764 -0.32 36.50 -43.87
N ASP A 765 0.04 35.62 -42.93
CA ASP A 765 1.21 35.76 -42.04
C ASP A 765 2.49 35.11 -42.60
N MET A 766 2.54 34.78 -43.89
CA MET A 766 3.72 34.18 -44.55
C MET A 766 4.32 35.09 -45.62
N GLU A 767 5.62 35.24 -45.57
CA GLU A 767 6.42 35.96 -46.57
C GLU A 767 6.91 34.99 -47.65
N VAL A 768 6.73 35.39 -48.91
CA VAL A 768 7.25 34.68 -50.09
C VAL A 768 8.36 35.50 -50.71
N THR A 769 9.56 34.95 -50.75
CA THR A 769 10.75 35.58 -51.34
C THR A 769 11.37 34.69 -52.42
N ILE A 770 12.24 35.26 -53.25
CA ILE A 770 13.04 34.50 -54.21
C ILE A 770 14.48 34.45 -53.71
N VAL A 771 15.04 33.25 -53.64
CA VAL A 771 16.43 32.99 -53.21
C VAL A 771 17.22 32.34 -54.34
N GLU A 772 18.52 32.62 -54.39
CA GLU A 772 19.43 32.02 -55.36
C GLU A 772 20.23 30.90 -54.69
N ILE A 773 20.00 29.66 -55.11
CA ILE A 773 20.66 28.46 -54.57
C ILE A 773 21.22 27.67 -55.75
N GLY A 774 22.53 27.44 -55.76
CA GLY A 774 23.20 26.73 -56.86
C GLY A 774 23.10 27.43 -58.22
N GLY A 775 22.94 28.76 -58.25
CA GLY A 775 22.78 29.55 -59.48
C GLY A 775 21.36 29.55 -60.07
N VAL A 776 20.38 29.05 -59.33
CA VAL A 776 18.97 28.96 -59.74
C VAL A 776 18.08 29.74 -58.78
N GLN A 777 17.10 30.46 -59.32
CA GLN A 777 16.08 31.15 -58.53
C GLN A 777 15.00 30.17 -58.04
N ARG A 778 14.83 30.07 -56.72
CA ARG A 778 13.85 29.22 -56.05
C ARG A 778 12.94 30.07 -55.15
N SER A 779 11.68 29.66 -55.00
CA SER A 779 10.76 30.32 -54.07
C SER A 779 11.05 29.86 -52.65
N LYS A 780 11.14 30.81 -51.71
CA LYS A 780 11.23 30.55 -50.29
C LYS A 780 9.99 31.10 -49.59
N VAL A 781 9.33 30.28 -48.80
CA VAL A 781 8.21 30.68 -47.94
C VAL A 781 8.69 30.64 -46.51
N LYS A 782 8.41 31.70 -45.74
CA LYS A 782 8.66 31.73 -44.30
C LYS A 782 7.53 32.44 -43.59
N GLY A 783 7.02 31.89 -42.50
CA GLY A 783 6.04 32.58 -41.67
C GLY A 783 5.58 31.73 -40.50
N THR A 784 4.46 32.13 -39.90
CA THR A 784 4.03 31.61 -38.60
C THR A 784 2.65 30.96 -38.72
N ILE A 785 2.45 29.82 -38.05
CA ILE A 785 1.16 29.13 -38.01
C ILE A 785 0.48 29.48 -36.67
N LYS A 786 -0.70 30.09 -36.74
CA LYS A 786 -1.48 30.51 -35.56
C LYS A 786 -2.64 29.55 -35.26
N ASN A 787 -3.16 29.62 -34.03
CA ASN A 787 -4.36 28.91 -33.56
C ASN A 787 -4.22 27.38 -33.54
N VAL A 788 -3.02 26.86 -33.27
CA VAL A 788 -2.84 25.45 -32.94
C VAL A 788 -2.88 25.32 -31.42
N GLU A 789 -3.99 24.82 -30.90
CA GLU A 789 -4.14 24.55 -29.46
C GLU A 789 -3.76 23.09 -29.17
N LEU A 790 -2.92 22.89 -28.16
CA LEU A 790 -2.58 21.56 -27.67
C LEU A 790 -3.57 21.13 -26.61
N SER A 791 -3.91 19.83 -26.58
CA SER A 791 -4.67 19.23 -25.50
C SER A 791 -3.85 18.14 -24.82
N SER A 792 -3.87 18.12 -23.48
CA SER A 792 -3.21 17.07 -22.69
C SER A 792 -4.08 16.72 -21.50
N PRO A 793 -4.68 15.52 -21.46
CA PRO A 793 -5.47 15.05 -20.32
C PRO A 793 -4.61 14.68 -19.11
N ASP A 794 -3.34 14.32 -19.33
CA ASP A 794 -2.42 13.74 -18.34
C ASP A 794 -1.22 14.66 -18.02
N GLY A 795 -1.03 15.75 -18.76
CA GLY A 795 0.13 16.63 -18.66
C GLY A 795 1.43 16.05 -19.22
N ILE A 796 1.37 14.87 -19.85
CA ILE A 796 2.55 14.11 -20.30
C ILE A 796 2.59 14.05 -21.83
N GLU A 797 1.45 13.73 -22.44
CA GLU A 797 1.28 13.68 -23.89
C GLU A 797 0.42 14.86 -24.34
N TYR A 798 1.02 15.74 -25.15
CA TYR A 798 0.33 16.88 -25.74
C TYR A 798 -0.09 16.52 -27.17
N THR A 799 -1.39 16.35 -27.38
CA THR A 799 -1.97 16.06 -28.69
C THR A 799 -2.01 17.32 -29.53
N VAL A 800 -1.46 17.22 -30.75
CA VAL A 800 -1.55 18.24 -31.80
C VAL A 800 -2.70 17.83 -32.74
N PRO A 801 -3.82 18.58 -32.76
CA PRO A 801 -4.91 18.28 -33.68
C PRO A 801 -4.48 18.47 -35.14
N GLU A 802 -5.14 17.79 -36.09
CA GLU A 802 -4.89 18.00 -37.52
C GLU A 802 -5.05 19.49 -37.86
N HIS A 803 -3.95 20.12 -38.27
CA HIS A 803 -3.93 21.50 -38.74
C HIS A 803 -3.32 21.54 -40.15
N SER A 804 -3.95 22.28 -41.06
CA SER A 804 -3.47 22.35 -42.44
C SER A 804 -3.76 23.67 -43.12
N PHE A 805 -2.92 24.01 -44.10
CA PHE A 805 -3.05 25.18 -44.97
C PHE A 805 -2.61 24.86 -46.39
N ASN A 806 -2.89 25.75 -47.34
CA ASN A 806 -2.51 25.57 -48.74
C ASN A 806 -1.49 26.61 -49.18
N LEU A 807 -0.47 26.15 -49.92
CA LEU A 807 0.37 26.99 -50.76
C LEU A 807 -0.11 26.89 -52.21
N LYS A 808 -0.34 28.03 -52.86
CA LYS A 808 -0.71 28.05 -54.27
C LYS A 808 0.54 28.13 -55.12
N VAL A 809 0.87 27.04 -55.79
CA VAL A 809 2.13 26.86 -56.51
C VAL A 809 1.91 26.73 -58.02
N ARG A 810 2.84 27.24 -58.81
CA ARG A 810 2.88 27.09 -60.27
C ARG A 810 4.10 26.31 -60.69
N PHE A 811 3.88 25.29 -61.51
CA PHE A 811 4.93 24.46 -62.09
C PHE A 811 5.35 25.02 -63.45
N SER A 812 6.66 25.21 -63.65
CA SER A 812 7.27 25.91 -64.78
C SER A 812 8.48 25.16 -65.36
N LYS A 813 8.69 23.92 -64.92
CA LYS A 813 9.67 22.98 -65.45
C LYS A 813 8.98 21.65 -65.72
N PRO A 814 9.01 21.09 -66.95
CA PRO A 814 8.45 19.78 -67.23
C PRO A 814 9.35 18.66 -66.70
N GLY A 815 8.77 17.50 -66.45
CA GLY A 815 9.44 16.31 -65.94
C GLY A 815 9.23 16.07 -64.45
N GLU A 816 10.04 15.19 -63.89
CA GLU A 816 10.00 14.83 -62.48
C GLU A 816 10.59 15.96 -61.61
N ILE A 817 9.81 16.44 -60.65
CA ILE A 817 10.22 17.43 -59.66
C ILE A 817 10.18 16.78 -58.29
N VAL A 818 11.31 16.79 -57.62
CA VAL A 818 11.47 16.25 -56.26
C VAL A 818 11.43 17.40 -55.27
N PHE A 819 10.46 17.34 -54.36
CA PHE A 819 10.42 18.16 -53.16
C PHE A 819 11.20 17.41 -52.09
N SER A 820 12.42 17.86 -51.80
CA SER A 820 13.19 17.30 -50.70
C SER A 820 12.53 17.62 -49.36
N GLY A 821 12.55 16.66 -48.45
CA GLY A 821 12.16 16.84 -47.06
C GLY A 821 13.04 17.84 -46.32
N ASP A 822 14.34 17.82 -46.60
CA ASP A 822 15.35 18.66 -45.94
C ASP A 822 15.21 20.16 -46.28
N ASP A 823 14.52 20.48 -47.37
CA ASP A 823 14.24 21.85 -47.82
C ASP A 823 12.99 22.45 -47.14
N GLU A 824 12.33 21.73 -46.23
CA GLU A 824 11.09 22.15 -45.58
C GLU A 824 11.01 21.72 -44.11
N VAL A 825 10.76 22.67 -43.21
CA VAL A 825 10.82 22.46 -41.76
C VAL A 825 9.70 23.21 -41.03
N LEU A 826 9.17 22.56 -39.99
CA LEU A 826 8.35 23.17 -38.95
C LEU A 826 9.13 23.24 -37.65
N ARG A 827 9.13 24.40 -37.00
CA ARG A 827 9.75 24.63 -35.69
C ARG A 827 8.69 24.94 -34.66
N TYR A 828 8.52 24.05 -33.70
CA TYR A 828 7.60 24.23 -32.59
C TYR A 828 8.35 24.85 -31.42
N ILE A 829 7.92 26.03 -31.01
CA ILE A 829 8.56 26.83 -29.96
C ILE A 829 7.71 26.71 -28.69
N PHE A 830 8.24 26.07 -27.68
CA PHE A 830 7.63 25.89 -26.37
C PHE A 830 8.23 26.85 -25.35
N LYS A 831 7.37 27.43 -24.52
CA LYS A 831 7.79 28.08 -23.28
C LYS A 831 7.67 27.07 -22.13
N VAL A 832 8.77 26.91 -21.41
CA VAL A 832 8.91 26.04 -20.24
C VAL A 832 9.28 26.92 -19.06
N THR A 833 8.38 27.06 -18.11
CA THR A 833 8.67 27.78 -16.86
C THR A 833 9.53 26.89 -15.97
N GLY A 834 10.77 27.33 -15.72
CA GLY A 834 11.75 26.61 -14.91
C GLY A 834 11.48 26.66 -13.41
N ILE A 835 12.24 25.86 -12.65
CA ILE A 835 12.09 25.62 -11.20
C ILE A 835 12.13 26.91 -10.35
N ASN A 836 12.75 27.98 -10.86
CA ASN A 836 12.89 29.27 -10.17
C ASN A 836 11.94 30.37 -10.71
N GLY A 837 10.98 30.01 -11.57
CA GLY A 837 10.14 30.99 -12.28
C GLY A 837 10.82 31.67 -13.48
N GLU A 838 11.99 31.19 -13.91
CA GLU A 838 12.65 31.64 -15.14
C GLU A 838 12.06 30.91 -16.34
N ASP A 839 11.44 31.63 -17.27
CA ASP A 839 10.95 31.08 -18.53
C ASP A 839 12.12 30.72 -19.46
N THR A 840 12.19 29.45 -19.87
CA THR A 840 13.11 28.97 -20.90
C THR A 840 12.34 28.60 -22.16
N THR A 841 12.96 28.80 -23.33
CA THR A 841 12.37 28.46 -24.61
C THR A 841 13.01 27.18 -25.15
N LYS A 842 12.18 26.22 -25.57
CA LYS A 842 12.62 24.99 -26.25
C LYS A 842 12.06 24.95 -27.66
N THR A 843 12.87 24.52 -28.62
CA THR A 843 12.46 24.42 -30.02
C THR A 843 12.61 22.98 -30.49
N VAL A 844 11.54 22.41 -31.05
CA VAL A 844 11.56 21.11 -31.73
C VAL A 844 11.44 21.35 -33.23
N GLU A 845 12.36 20.81 -34.01
CA GLU A 845 12.35 20.92 -35.47
C GLU A 845 11.92 19.60 -36.11
N GLU A 846 10.95 19.66 -37.02
CA GLU A 846 10.45 18.51 -37.76
C GLU A 846 10.52 18.78 -39.27
N THR A 847 11.01 17.81 -40.03
CA THR A 847 11.11 17.89 -41.49
C THR A 847 10.08 17.00 -42.17
N PHE A 848 9.76 17.33 -43.42
CA PHE A 848 8.78 16.57 -44.19
C PHE A 848 9.42 15.36 -44.87
N GLY A 849 8.62 14.37 -45.25
CA GLY A 849 9.07 13.34 -46.19
C GLY A 849 9.22 13.87 -47.62
N ASP A 850 10.07 13.24 -48.43
CA ASP A 850 10.21 13.57 -49.85
C ASP A 850 8.90 13.38 -50.62
N LEU A 851 8.64 14.25 -51.60
CA LEU A 851 7.48 14.16 -52.49
C LEU A 851 7.90 14.33 -53.94
N ILE A 852 7.41 13.46 -54.82
CA ILE A 852 7.68 13.51 -56.26
C ILE A 852 6.43 13.96 -57.01
N VAL A 853 6.57 14.96 -57.87
CA VAL A 853 5.50 15.48 -58.73
C VAL A 853 5.96 15.42 -60.18
N ASN A 854 5.14 14.82 -61.05
CA ASN A 854 5.42 14.71 -62.47
C ASN A 854 4.71 15.81 -63.27
N VAL A 855 5.48 16.73 -63.83
CA VAL A 855 4.95 17.85 -64.62
C VAL A 855 4.91 17.47 -66.09
N ILE A 856 3.71 17.21 -66.61
CA ILE A 856 3.50 16.89 -68.02
C ILE A 856 3.32 18.16 -68.85
N MET A 857 3.79 18.12 -70.09
CA MET A 857 3.54 19.16 -71.08
C MET A 857 2.81 18.52 -72.26
N THR A 858 1.53 18.84 -72.39
CA THR A 858 0.70 18.39 -73.50
C THR A 858 0.91 19.36 -74.68
N ILE A 859 1.61 18.89 -75.71
CA ILE A 859 1.80 19.65 -76.96
C ILE A 859 0.70 19.23 -77.93
N ASP A 860 -0.25 20.12 -78.19
CA ASP A 860 -1.19 19.96 -79.28
C ASP A 860 -0.51 20.38 -80.59
N ILE A 861 -0.35 19.43 -81.51
CA ILE A 861 0.32 19.62 -82.80
C ILE A 861 -0.74 19.79 -83.94
N SER A 862 -2.00 20.07 -83.59
CA SER A 862 -3.11 20.22 -84.54
C SER A 862 -3.10 21.50 -85.36
#